data_AF-A0A5C4QPG0-F1
#
_entry.id   AF-A0A5C4QPG0-F1
#
_cell.length_a   1.000
_cell.length_b   1.000
_cell.length_c   1.000
_cell.angle_alpha   90.00
_cell.angle_beta   90.00
_cell.angle_gamma   90.00
#
_symmetry.space_group_name_H-M   'P 1'
#
loop_
_entity.id
_entity.type
_entity.pdbx_description
1 polymer ?
#
loop_
_entity_poly.entity_id
_entity_poly.type
_entity_poly.pdbx_seq_one_letter_code
_entity_poly.pdbx_strand_id
1 'polypeptide(L)'
;VDTVLPTLTVDVADTINATNASAVPVSGASDLPNGSEVKITLTDAEGNTVTVTATVTDGKYATTVDASGLKDGAITATASSTATDAAGNAPADATDTTANSKDSSAPTLSIDPISEGYINAAEAKGDVAISGTTTAEAGQTVTVTLNGKEYTAVVGNDGTWTATVPAADVAKLPQGLLEATASVKDLAGNPASDKEDVTVDTVLPALTAQLDSSSDSGISNSDAITNDNTPTIKGTGEVGASIEVVVGGQTLKTTVGQDGTWSVTPTALTDGDYTALVTAKDVAGNTSTENVSVTIDTVSILTVNVANTINDDNVTAVAVSGTADVIDGGTVTVTLTDKDGKTVEVTAVVTDGAYATTADLSSLANGAITAVASSTATDEAGNTPKAATDTTANTKETSPNLEVTSLTVPNSVNEGSNAVFTVSLVDGHKGGTIAAPVLGGSASADDYGKPTYSNGVTVDSTGKLVIPAGVTSFTISYPIVADQLTEGNETLSMDLGGKSAETTINDTSLTTLSISVADPVQRENDSSAGSVMTFTVTASKPVVKDTEVTIDLGGQATVPGKAGADYVLAGGTVSGSQVTVIIKAGETKASFTVDPINDALSVTSVFGGETNESVIATLKLPSGYVLSGSGVAEGMIIDSQPFAIPFLDADFNLMTGIVYPDGDNTKQLLEGPSVAMGSDYDDSFYVGYWLNGTVTGSLGNVSNSGASGENYDSSMSITTVDLGQGNDLLKIRGNQQALSRVYMGEGNDSYEVGSMIGAPGVDSLKPHVFMESGNDTVVIRSDVLAGFVYAGSGSDNVTVQGDLDAEAVIDLGSGRSYSSNYETTYTNGLSLGNDNNTDLATDVNTLLVQGDMGFTTGINAKIYGGAGQDSVTIGGVVSGGSGTLIDLGSGNDTLVIGQLGRPLSGGATINMGTGADKVNITTMTDGVVNTGTDTDIDTVKIGTMSGGTINMGAGDIIEVGKMSGGKVNGSSATDDTLTITGTGSTISASNVFGVENVDLGAGNRINIYKPAYNDALDKTNGQTAMYIQGNSTSTVDLGDSIGQYDSAAVATWSKGAAVTVDGHTYDTWSIGGGLYGGTQTIYIEQGIQIV
;
A
#
# COMPACT_ATOMS: atom_id res chain seq x y z
N VAL A 1 -111.69 -42.81 66.16
CA VAL A 1 -111.45 -42.52 64.73
C VAL A 1 -110.00 -42.11 64.67
N ASP A 2 -109.15 -42.98 64.13
CA ASP A 2 -107.78 -42.60 63.82
C ASP A 2 -107.83 -41.71 62.59
N THR A 3 -107.19 -40.54 62.66
CA THR A 3 -107.13 -39.56 61.56
C THR A 3 -105.70 -39.24 61.17
N VAL A 4 -104.71 -39.95 61.75
CA VAL A 4 -103.30 -39.77 61.43
C VAL A 4 -103.01 -40.60 60.20
N LEU A 5 -102.51 -39.97 59.14
CA LEU A 5 -102.10 -40.69 57.94
C LEU A 5 -100.77 -41.39 58.19
N PRO A 6 -100.57 -42.61 57.64
CA PRO A 6 -99.25 -43.23 57.59
C PRO A 6 -98.21 -42.32 56.95
N THR A 7 -96.98 -42.36 57.46
CA THR A 7 -95.83 -41.62 56.93
C THR A 7 -95.16 -42.38 55.80
N LEU A 8 -94.63 -41.66 54.82
CA LEU A 8 -93.87 -42.18 53.70
C LEU A 8 -92.77 -41.19 53.33
N THR A 9 -91.54 -41.67 53.12
CA THR A 9 -90.40 -40.86 52.66
C THR A 9 -89.64 -41.60 51.58
N VAL A 10 -89.09 -40.92 50.59
CA VAL A 10 -88.24 -41.52 49.55
C VAL A 10 -86.96 -40.72 49.40
N ASP A 11 -85.87 -41.41 49.13
CA ASP A 11 -84.51 -40.90 49.01
C ASP A 11 -83.80 -41.68 47.89
N VAL A 12 -83.13 -40.97 46.99
CA VAL A 12 -82.39 -41.51 45.84
C VAL A 12 -80.92 -41.09 45.94
N ALA A 13 -80.02 -41.88 45.36
CA ALA A 13 -78.62 -41.44 45.25
C ALA A 13 -78.53 -40.07 44.54
N ASP A 14 -77.90 -39.11 45.22
CA ASP A 14 -77.77 -37.70 44.78
C ASP A 14 -77.18 -37.52 43.37
N THR A 15 -76.49 -38.53 42.81
CA THR A 15 -75.92 -38.46 41.45
C THR A 15 -75.99 -39.81 40.74
N ILE A 16 -76.71 -39.82 39.61
CA ILE A 16 -76.84 -40.99 38.73
C ILE A 16 -75.91 -40.76 37.54
N ASN A 17 -74.99 -41.69 37.29
CA ASN A 17 -74.01 -41.63 36.21
C ASN A 17 -74.03 -42.89 35.34
N ALA A 18 -73.21 -42.93 34.28
CA ALA A 18 -73.17 -44.06 33.36
C ALA A 18 -72.85 -45.40 34.05
N THR A 19 -72.11 -45.37 35.18
CA THR A 19 -71.68 -46.58 35.89
C THR A 19 -72.78 -47.13 36.80
N ASN A 20 -73.62 -46.28 37.41
CA ASN A 20 -74.64 -46.70 38.37
C ASN A 20 -76.09 -46.66 37.82
N ALA A 21 -76.32 -46.12 36.62
CA ALA A 21 -77.66 -45.94 36.05
C ALA A 21 -78.48 -47.24 35.93
N SER A 22 -77.84 -48.39 35.73
CA SER A 22 -78.53 -49.69 35.64
C SER A 22 -79.05 -50.23 36.98
N ALA A 23 -78.60 -49.66 38.10
CA ALA A 23 -78.97 -50.09 39.44
C ALA A 23 -78.86 -48.93 40.45
N VAL A 24 -79.69 -47.90 40.27
CA VAL A 24 -79.74 -46.73 41.17
C VAL A 24 -80.34 -47.16 42.50
N PRO A 25 -79.62 -47.04 43.63
CA PRO A 25 -80.18 -47.36 44.93
C PRO A 25 -81.22 -46.32 45.32
N VAL A 26 -82.41 -46.80 45.70
CA VAL A 26 -83.50 -45.97 46.21
C VAL A 26 -83.98 -46.55 47.53
N SER A 27 -84.28 -45.68 48.49
CA SER A 27 -84.70 -46.11 49.83
C SER A 27 -85.71 -45.16 50.45
N GLY A 28 -86.27 -45.56 51.58
CA GLY A 28 -87.28 -44.78 52.26
C GLY A 28 -87.71 -45.37 53.60
N ALA A 29 -88.53 -44.62 54.32
CA ALA A 29 -89.13 -45.03 55.58
C ALA A 29 -90.65 -44.94 55.50
N SER A 30 -91.34 -45.81 56.24
CA SER A 30 -92.79 -45.78 56.38
C SER A 30 -93.24 -46.47 57.66
N ASP A 31 -94.33 -46.01 58.26
CA ASP A 31 -95.01 -46.68 59.38
C ASP A 31 -96.16 -47.62 58.93
N LEU A 32 -96.27 -47.88 57.63
CA LEU A 32 -97.16 -48.91 57.08
C LEU A 32 -96.83 -50.31 57.63
N PRO A 33 -97.81 -51.24 57.69
CA PRO A 33 -97.58 -52.60 58.15
C PRO A 33 -96.45 -53.31 57.38
N ASN A 34 -95.65 -54.12 58.07
CA ASN A 34 -94.64 -54.96 57.44
C ASN A 34 -95.25 -55.84 56.34
N GLY A 35 -94.62 -55.90 55.17
CA GLY A 35 -95.16 -56.57 53.98
C GLY A 35 -95.93 -55.64 53.03
N SER A 36 -96.17 -54.38 53.39
CA SER A 36 -96.82 -53.39 52.50
C SER A 36 -95.93 -53.06 51.30
N GLU A 37 -96.53 -52.93 50.12
CA GLU A 37 -95.83 -52.53 48.90
C GLU A 37 -95.80 -51.00 48.75
N VAL A 38 -94.63 -50.47 48.44
CA VAL A 38 -94.41 -49.07 48.08
C VAL A 38 -93.98 -49.02 46.62
N LYS A 39 -94.72 -48.25 45.81
CA LYS A 39 -94.42 -48.00 44.40
C LYS A 39 -93.52 -46.77 44.30
N ILE A 40 -92.29 -46.97 43.84
CA ILE A 40 -91.30 -45.91 43.65
C ILE A 40 -91.22 -45.60 42.15
N THR A 41 -91.32 -44.32 41.80
CA THR A 41 -91.26 -43.85 40.41
C THR A 41 -90.20 -42.77 40.27
N LEU A 42 -89.21 -43.02 39.40
CA LEU A 42 -88.25 -42.01 38.94
C LEU A 42 -88.78 -41.40 37.64
N THR A 43 -88.71 -40.07 37.54
CA THR A 43 -89.21 -39.30 36.39
C THR A 43 -88.15 -38.30 35.92
N ASP A 44 -87.82 -38.29 34.64
CA ASP A 44 -86.95 -37.26 34.04
C ASP A 44 -87.72 -35.96 33.72
N ALA A 45 -86.99 -34.93 33.28
CA ALA A 45 -87.57 -33.62 32.97
C ALA A 45 -88.59 -33.66 31.82
N GLU A 46 -88.47 -34.63 30.91
CA GLU A 46 -89.41 -34.86 29.80
C GLU A 46 -90.65 -35.67 30.21
N GLY A 47 -90.69 -36.19 31.44
CA GLY A 47 -91.80 -36.97 31.97
C GLY A 47 -91.73 -38.46 31.66
N ASN A 48 -90.60 -38.99 31.14
CA ASN A 48 -90.40 -40.43 31.04
C ASN A 48 -90.23 -41.00 32.45
N THR A 49 -90.81 -42.18 32.69
CA THR A 49 -90.85 -42.78 34.02
C THR A 49 -90.31 -44.20 34.04
N VAL A 50 -89.64 -44.55 35.13
CA VAL A 50 -89.37 -45.94 35.51
C VAL A 50 -89.95 -46.18 36.89
N THR A 51 -90.68 -47.29 37.04
CA THR A 51 -91.35 -47.66 38.29
C THR A 51 -90.86 -49.01 38.77
N VAL A 52 -90.60 -49.11 40.08
CA VAL A 52 -90.36 -50.38 40.79
C VAL A 52 -91.20 -50.45 42.05
N THR A 53 -91.33 -51.65 42.63
CA THR A 53 -91.95 -51.84 43.95
C THR A 53 -90.91 -52.30 44.97
N ALA A 54 -91.07 -51.83 46.20
CA ALA A 54 -90.29 -52.26 47.37
C ALA A 54 -91.25 -52.63 48.51
N THR A 55 -90.83 -53.54 49.39
CA THR A 55 -91.65 -53.97 50.53
C THR A 55 -91.17 -53.34 51.82
N VAL A 56 -92.09 -52.80 52.62
CA VAL A 56 -91.79 -52.26 53.95
C VAL A 56 -91.40 -53.40 54.88
N THR A 57 -90.20 -53.33 55.46
CA THR A 57 -89.67 -54.23 56.50
C THR A 57 -89.08 -53.39 57.62
N ASP A 58 -89.52 -53.63 58.87
CA ASP A 58 -89.06 -52.90 60.06
C ASP A 58 -89.07 -51.36 59.90
N GLY A 59 -90.11 -50.84 59.27
CA GLY A 59 -90.33 -49.41 59.07
C GLY A 59 -89.52 -48.77 57.93
N LYS A 60 -88.82 -49.57 57.11
CA LYS A 60 -88.01 -49.10 55.98
C LYS A 60 -88.28 -49.91 54.72
N TYR A 61 -87.91 -49.36 53.57
CA TYR A 61 -87.86 -50.08 52.31
C TYR A 61 -86.65 -49.61 51.50
N ALA A 62 -86.09 -50.50 50.69
CA ALA A 62 -85.00 -50.18 49.77
C ALA A 62 -85.05 -51.13 48.58
N THR A 63 -84.64 -50.65 47.42
CA THR A 63 -84.49 -51.45 46.19
C THR A 63 -83.54 -50.72 45.22
N THR A 64 -83.34 -51.27 44.04
CA THR A 64 -82.62 -50.61 42.94
C THR A 64 -83.55 -50.35 41.77
N VAL A 65 -83.38 -49.20 41.11
CA VAL A 65 -84.10 -48.82 39.89
C VAL A 65 -83.13 -48.81 38.72
N ASP A 66 -83.50 -49.45 37.61
CA ASP A 66 -82.79 -49.27 36.34
C ASP A 66 -83.25 -47.96 35.70
N ALA A 67 -82.47 -46.90 35.90
CA ALA A 67 -82.69 -45.58 35.33
C ALA A 67 -82.00 -45.39 33.96
N SER A 68 -81.47 -46.46 33.33
CA SER A 68 -80.74 -46.36 32.06
C SER A 68 -81.58 -45.73 30.95
N GLY A 69 -82.90 -45.96 30.95
CA GLY A 69 -83.84 -45.43 29.96
C GLY A 69 -84.29 -43.98 30.16
N LEU A 70 -84.02 -43.36 31.32
CA LEU A 70 -84.32 -41.95 31.58
C LEU A 70 -83.34 -41.03 30.85
N LYS A 71 -83.74 -39.81 30.51
CA LYS A 71 -82.83 -38.79 29.94
C LYS A 71 -81.92 -38.17 31.01
N ASP A 72 -80.77 -37.66 30.55
CA ASP A 72 -79.88 -36.86 31.39
C ASP A 72 -80.57 -35.55 31.79
N GLY A 73 -80.27 -35.03 32.98
CA GLY A 73 -80.92 -33.87 33.58
C GLY A 73 -81.49 -34.16 34.97
N ALA A 74 -82.38 -33.29 35.44
CA ALA A 74 -83.00 -33.42 36.76
C ALA A 74 -83.90 -34.67 36.82
N ILE A 75 -83.78 -35.45 37.90
CA ILE A 75 -84.60 -36.63 38.19
C ILE A 75 -85.45 -36.33 39.42
N THR A 76 -86.75 -36.63 39.32
CA THR A 76 -87.66 -36.56 40.46
C THR A 76 -88.04 -37.96 40.89
N ALA A 77 -87.99 -38.23 42.20
CA ALA A 77 -88.37 -39.50 42.78
C ALA A 77 -89.63 -39.34 43.62
N THR A 78 -90.61 -40.22 43.38
CA THR A 78 -91.86 -40.25 44.15
C THR A 78 -92.11 -41.65 44.69
N ALA A 79 -92.70 -41.74 45.88
CA ALA A 79 -93.18 -42.98 46.46
C ALA A 79 -94.67 -42.86 46.77
N SER A 80 -95.43 -43.88 46.41
CA SER A 80 -96.86 -43.99 46.67
C SER A 80 -97.19 -45.39 47.18
N SER A 81 -98.23 -45.52 48.00
CA SER A 81 -98.76 -46.82 48.41
C SER A 81 -100.27 -46.77 48.52
N THR A 82 -100.92 -47.87 48.13
CA THR A 82 -102.35 -48.09 48.36
C THR A 82 -102.64 -48.88 49.63
N ALA A 83 -101.59 -49.34 50.33
CA ALA A 83 -101.72 -49.99 51.62
C ALA A 83 -102.25 -49.00 52.66
N THR A 84 -102.98 -49.53 53.64
CA THR A 84 -103.58 -48.73 54.71
C THR A 84 -103.10 -49.21 56.06
N ASP A 85 -103.12 -48.32 57.05
CA ASP A 85 -102.97 -48.73 58.45
C ASP A 85 -104.17 -49.61 58.91
N ALA A 86 -104.13 -50.06 60.17
CA ALA A 86 -105.22 -50.85 60.75
C ALA A 86 -106.57 -50.09 60.83
N ALA A 87 -106.56 -48.76 60.69
CA ALA A 87 -107.75 -47.92 60.71
C ALA A 87 -108.30 -47.59 59.31
N GLY A 88 -107.59 -48.00 58.24
CA GLY A 88 -107.98 -47.77 56.85
C GLY A 88 -107.47 -46.46 56.24
N ASN A 89 -106.56 -45.74 56.89
CA ASN A 89 -105.95 -44.52 56.35
C ASN A 89 -104.81 -44.86 55.38
N ALA A 90 -104.70 -44.14 54.26
CA ALA A 90 -103.62 -44.28 53.28
C ALA A 90 -102.57 -43.16 53.46
N PRO A 91 -101.27 -43.42 53.20
CA PRO A 91 -100.25 -42.37 53.25
C PRO A 91 -100.47 -41.32 52.16
N ALA A 92 -99.97 -40.11 52.40
CA ALA A 92 -99.73 -39.17 51.30
C ALA A 92 -98.55 -39.63 50.45
N ASP A 93 -98.57 -39.34 49.15
CA ASP A 93 -97.41 -39.57 48.28
C ASP A 93 -96.21 -38.77 48.79
N ALA A 94 -95.05 -39.41 48.81
CA ALA A 94 -93.78 -38.78 49.16
C ALA A 94 -93.04 -38.39 47.90
N THR A 95 -92.37 -37.24 47.95
CA THR A 95 -91.46 -36.78 46.90
C THR A 95 -90.10 -36.57 47.53
N ASP A 96 -89.05 -37.05 46.87
CA ASP A 96 -87.69 -36.71 47.27
C ASP A 96 -87.47 -35.22 47.01
N THR A 97 -86.98 -34.52 48.04
CA THR A 97 -86.73 -33.07 47.98
C THR A 97 -85.25 -32.75 47.75
N THR A 98 -84.38 -33.76 47.72
CA THR A 98 -83.00 -33.59 47.29
C THR A 98 -82.94 -33.33 45.78
N ALA A 99 -81.92 -32.59 45.35
CA ALA A 99 -81.69 -32.31 43.94
C ALA A 99 -80.99 -33.52 43.31
N ASN A 100 -81.78 -34.46 42.79
CA ASN A 100 -81.26 -35.61 42.06
C ASN A 100 -81.08 -35.26 40.58
N SER A 101 -79.96 -35.69 39.99
CA SER A 101 -79.72 -35.56 38.56
C SER A 101 -79.09 -36.82 37.98
N LYS A 102 -79.37 -37.06 36.71
CA LYS A 102 -78.71 -38.05 35.88
C LYS A 102 -77.78 -37.34 34.90
N ASP A 103 -76.55 -37.81 34.83
CA ASP A 103 -75.60 -37.45 33.78
C ASP A 103 -74.81 -38.69 33.39
N SER A 104 -75.16 -39.27 32.24
CA SER A 104 -74.51 -40.46 31.71
C SER A 104 -73.52 -40.14 30.58
N SER A 105 -73.24 -38.86 30.34
CA SER A 105 -72.37 -38.41 29.28
C SER A 105 -70.92 -38.30 29.77
N ALA A 106 -70.02 -39.13 29.26
CA ALA A 106 -68.59 -39.01 29.60
C ALA A 106 -67.99 -37.72 29.02
N PRO A 107 -67.05 -37.07 29.73
CA PRO A 107 -66.32 -35.95 29.17
C PRO A 107 -65.41 -36.39 28.03
N THR A 108 -65.01 -35.48 27.14
CA THR A 108 -63.88 -35.72 26.24
C THR A 108 -62.57 -35.41 26.96
N LEU A 109 -61.48 -36.06 26.58
CA LEU A 109 -60.13 -35.75 27.04
C LEU A 109 -59.19 -35.87 25.83
N SER A 110 -58.29 -34.90 25.67
CA SER A 110 -57.20 -34.96 24.72
C SER A 110 -55.88 -34.69 25.43
N ILE A 111 -54.79 -35.30 24.95
CA ILE A 111 -53.42 -34.89 25.26
C ILE A 111 -52.86 -34.17 24.02
N ASP A 112 -52.20 -33.02 24.21
CA ASP A 112 -51.47 -32.34 23.13
C ASP A 112 -50.13 -33.07 22.86
N PRO A 113 -49.53 -32.92 21.67
CA PRO A 113 -48.20 -33.46 21.40
C PRO A 113 -47.20 -33.07 22.50
N ILE A 114 -46.49 -34.05 23.04
CA ILE A 114 -45.53 -33.83 24.11
C ILE A 114 -44.24 -33.30 23.49
N SER A 115 -43.93 -32.04 23.77
CA SER A 115 -42.90 -31.29 23.05
C SER A 115 -43.14 -31.37 21.52
N GLU A 116 -42.13 -31.77 20.75
CA GLU A 116 -42.18 -31.95 19.30
C GLU A 116 -42.21 -33.45 18.93
N GLY A 117 -42.72 -34.29 19.85
CA GLY A 117 -42.73 -35.75 19.75
C GLY A 117 -41.45 -36.42 20.27
N TYR A 118 -40.43 -35.63 20.58
CA TYR A 118 -39.17 -36.08 21.18
C TYR A 118 -38.89 -35.33 22.48
N ILE A 119 -38.26 -36.02 23.44
CA ILE A 119 -37.58 -35.38 24.57
C ILE A 119 -36.09 -35.50 24.31
N ASN A 120 -35.47 -34.38 23.97
CA ASN A 120 -34.05 -34.32 23.61
C ASN A 120 -33.12 -34.15 24.83
N ALA A 121 -31.81 -34.14 24.60
CA ALA A 121 -30.81 -34.04 25.66
C ALA A 121 -30.85 -32.72 26.45
N ALA A 122 -31.35 -31.64 25.86
CA ALA A 122 -31.53 -30.37 26.54
C ALA A 122 -32.79 -30.39 27.41
N GLU A 123 -33.90 -30.87 26.85
CA GLU A 123 -35.18 -31.01 27.55
C GLU A 123 -35.10 -32.02 28.70
N ALA A 124 -34.30 -33.08 28.55
CA ALA A 124 -34.06 -34.06 29.60
C ALA A 124 -33.40 -33.48 30.87
N LYS A 125 -32.89 -32.25 30.82
CA LYS A 125 -32.32 -31.51 31.95
C LYS A 125 -33.31 -30.55 32.61
N GLY A 126 -34.48 -30.35 32.02
CA GLY A 126 -35.52 -29.43 32.47
C GLY A 126 -36.83 -30.13 32.80
N ASP A 127 -37.80 -29.35 33.24
CA ASP A 127 -39.17 -29.82 33.45
C ASP A 127 -39.86 -29.97 32.08
N VAL A 128 -40.66 -31.02 31.92
CA VAL A 128 -41.48 -31.25 30.71
C VAL A 128 -42.96 -31.06 31.06
N ALA A 129 -43.67 -30.24 30.29
CA ALA A 129 -45.10 -30.06 30.44
C ALA A 129 -45.87 -31.05 29.56
N ILE A 130 -46.90 -31.68 30.11
CA ILE A 130 -47.88 -32.47 29.39
C ILE A 130 -49.21 -31.74 29.52
N SER A 131 -49.77 -31.29 28.40
CA SER A 131 -51.01 -30.50 28.35
C SER A 131 -52.09 -31.19 27.54
N GLY A 132 -53.27 -30.61 27.57
CA GLY A 132 -54.38 -31.04 26.75
C GLY A 132 -55.66 -30.30 27.07
N THR A 133 -56.78 -30.82 26.56
CA THR A 133 -58.11 -30.26 26.80
C THR A 133 -59.09 -31.32 27.28
N THR A 134 -60.14 -30.90 27.98
CA THR A 134 -61.23 -31.78 28.40
C THR A 134 -62.54 -31.01 28.51
N THR A 135 -63.66 -31.71 28.37
CA THR A 135 -64.99 -31.15 28.69
C THR A 135 -65.43 -31.45 30.13
N ALA A 136 -64.59 -32.11 30.94
CA ALA A 136 -64.82 -32.21 32.37
C ALA A 136 -64.84 -30.81 32.99
N GLU A 137 -65.60 -30.62 34.06
CA GLU A 137 -65.79 -29.30 34.64
C GLU A 137 -64.50 -28.76 35.27
N ALA A 138 -64.38 -27.43 35.29
CA ALA A 138 -63.28 -26.75 35.97
C ALA A 138 -63.16 -27.21 37.43
N GLY A 139 -61.94 -27.49 37.88
CA GLY A 139 -61.65 -28.03 39.21
C GLY A 139 -61.57 -29.56 39.28
N GLN A 140 -61.97 -30.30 38.24
CA GLN A 140 -61.69 -31.74 38.17
C GLN A 140 -60.18 -32.01 38.08
N THR A 141 -59.76 -33.19 38.54
CA THR A 141 -58.34 -33.59 38.56
C THR A 141 -58.03 -34.51 37.39
N VAL A 142 -57.08 -34.10 36.54
CA VAL A 142 -56.48 -34.94 35.52
C VAL A 142 -55.28 -35.67 36.13
N THR A 143 -55.24 -37.00 36.01
CA THR A 143 -54.11 -37.84 36.42
C THR A 143 -53.37 -38.31 35.17
N VAL A 144 -52.13 -37.84 35.01
CA VAL A 144 -51.21 -38.20 33.93
C VAL A 144 -50.22 -39.23 34.44
N THR A 145 -50.04 -40.32 33.71
CA THR A 145 -49.03 -41.34 34.00
C THR A 145 -47.99 -41.36 32.89
N LEU A 146 -46.71 -41.22 33.25
CA LEU A 146 -45.56 -41.37 32.36
C LEU A 146 -44.50 -42.24 33.05
N ASN A 147 -43.99 -43.26 32.36
CA ASN A 147 -43.02 -44.21 32.89
C ASN A 147 -43.45 -44.84 34.24
N GLY A 148 -44.76 -45.11 34.39
CA GLY A 148 -45.35 -45.69 35.60
C GLY A 148 -45.44 -44.76 36.82
N LYS A 149 -45.13 -43.47 36.67
CA LYS A 149 -45.28 -42.45 37.73
C LYS A 149 -46.45 -41.51 37.41
N GLU A 150 -47.22 -41.17 38.44
CA GLU A 150 -48.38 -40.28 38.33
C GLU A 150 -48.03 -38.81 38.59
N TYR A 151 -48.63 -37.93 37.81
CA TYR A 151 -48.58 -36.47 37.90
C TYR A 151 -50.01 -35.95 37.81
N THR A 152 -50.34 -34.91 38.57
CA THR A 152 -51.71 -34.38 38.65
C THR A 152 -51.80 -32.97 38.10
N ALA A 153 -52.88 -32.68 37.38
CA ALA A 153 -53.26 -31.34 36.95
C ALA A 153 -54.72 -31.05 37.33
N VAL A 154 -55.08 -29.77 37.36
CA VAL A 154 -56.46 -29.32 37.60
C VAL A 154 -57.01 -28.76 36.29
N VAL A 155 -58.24 -29.11 35.95
CA VAL A 155 -58.94 -28.57 34.78
C VAL A 155 -59.25 -27.09 35.02
N GLY A 156 -58.79 -26.24 34.11
CA GLY A 156 -59.05 -24.80 34.09
C GLY A 156 -60.47 -24.45 33.66
N ASN A 157 -60.85 -23.18 33.82
CA ASN A 157 -62.17 -22.69 33.43
C ASN A 157 -62.46 -22.74 31.92
N ASP A 158 -61.42 -22.87 31.11
CA ASP A 158 -61.47 -23.02 29.65
C ASP A 158 -61.35 -24.47 29.19
N GLY A 159 -61.31 -25.44 30.12
CA GLY A 159 -61.15 -26.87 29.83
C GLY A 159 -59.70 -27.29 29.56
N THR A 160 -58.72 -26.38 29.66
CA THR A 160 -57.30 -26.72 29.52
C THR A 160 -56.74 -27.32 30.81
N TRP A 161 -55.70 -28.14 30.68
CA TRP A 161 -54.97 -28.66 31.83
C TRP A 161 -53.49 -28.82 31.47
N THR A 162 -52.61 -28.76 32.48
CA THR A 162 -51.17 -28.97 32.30
C THR A 162 -50.58 -29.64 33.53
N ALA A 163 -49.98 -30.81 33.34
CA ALA A 163 -49.20 -31.52 34.34
C ALA A 163 -47.71 -31.31 34.06
N THR A 164 -46.95 -30.94 35.09
CA THR A 164 -45.49 -30.79 34.98
C THR A 164 -44.80 -32.07 35.44
N VAL A 165 -43.98 -32.65 34.57
CA VAL A 165 -43.01 -33.70 34.88
C VAL A 165 -41.71 -33.03 35.31
N PRO A 166 -41.29 -33.10 36.59
CA PRO A 166 -40.10 -32.41 37.07
C PRO A 166 -38.82 -32.98 36.47
N ALA A 167 -37.78 -32.15 36.30
CA ALA A 167 -36.50 -32.49 35.70
C ALA A 167 -35.84 -33.74 36.32
N ALA A 168 -36.01 -33.95 37.63
CA ALA A 168 -35.48 -35.11 38.34
C ALA A 168 -36.15 -36.45 37.95
N ASP A 169 -37.34 -36.39 37.37
CA ASP A 169 -38.04 -37.54 36.81
C ASP A 169 -37.80 -37.65 35.30
N VAL A 170 -37.75 -36.52 34.56
CA VAL A 170 -37.37 -36.50 33.14
C VAL A 170 -36.00 -37.13 32.92
N ALA A 171 -35.02 -36.79 33.76
CA ALA A 171 -33.66 -37.37 33.73
C ALA A 171 -33.60 -38.89 34.01
N LYS A 172 -34.72 -39.52 34.42
CA LYS A 172 -34.83 -40.96 34.66
C LYS A 172 -35.66 -41.69 33.60
N LEU A 173 -36.19 -40.96 32.61
CA LEU A 173 -36.89 -41.60 31.50
C LEU A 173 -35.90 -42.44 30.68
N PRO A 174 -36.25 -43.68 30.33
CA PRO A 174 -35.39 -44.50 29.48
C PRO A 174 -35.43 -44.00 28.04
N GLN A 175 -34.36 -44.25 27.27
CA GLN A 175 -34.33 -43.98 25.83
C GLN A 175 -35.43 -44.76 25.10
N GLY A 176 -35.94 -44.17 24.01
CA GLY A 176 -36.92 -44.77 23.12
C GLY A 176 -38.36 -44.32 23.38
N LEU A 177 -39.30 -45.02 22.74
CA LEU A 177 -40.73 -44.69 22.77
C LEU A 177 -41.34 -44.94 24.16
N LEU A 178 -42.05 -43.94 24.68
CA LEU A 178 -42.85 -43.98 25.88
C LEU A 178 -44.29 -43.56 25.57
N GLU A 179 -45.25 -44.17 26.26
CA GLU A 179 -46.67 -43.80 26.19
C GLU A 179 -47.03 -43.01 27.46
N ALA A 180 -47.55 -41.80 27.28
CA ALA A 180 -48.17 -41.02 28.34
C ALA A 180 -49.68 -41.26 28.31
N THR A 181 -50.29 -41.54 29.46
CA THR A 181 -51.75 -41.72 29.57
C THR A 181 -52.34 -40.69 30.52
N ALA A 182 -53.43 -40.03 30.15
CA ALA A 182 -54.17 -39.12 31.00
C ALA A 182 -55.56 -39.68 31.29
N SER A 183 -56.08 -39.42 32.48
CA SER A 183 -57.45 -39.75 32.85
C SER A 183 -58.09 -38.67 33.72
N VAL A 184 -59.41 -38.50 33.56
CA VAL A 184 -60.21 -37.53 34.31
C VAL A 184 -61.60 -38.11 34.57
N LYS A 185 -62.29 -37.60 35.57
CA LYS A 185 -63.73 -37.81 35.77
C LYS A 185 -64.43 -36.46 35.77
N ASP A 186 -65.63 -36.41 35.20
CA ASP A 186 -66.51 -35.26 35.39
C ASP A 186 -67.09 -35.21 36.82
N LEU A 187 -67.89 -34.19 37.10
CA LEU A 187 -68.54 -34.00 38.39
C LEU A 187 -69.51 -35.15 38.74
N ALA A 188 -70.12 -35.79 37.74
CA ALA A 188 -71.00 -36.93 37.92
C ALA A 188 -70.24 -38.25 38.16
N GLY A 189 -68.94 -38.28 37.90
CA GLY A 189 -68.06 -39.43 38.07
C GLY A 189 -67.91 -40.30 36.81
N ASN A 190 -68.34 -39.85 35.63
CA ASN A 190 -68.09 -40.52 34.36
C ASN A 190 -66.61 -40.37 33.97
N PRO A 191 -65.88 -41.46 33.65
CA PRO A 191 -64.47 -41.40 33.32
C PRO A 191 -64.20 -41.09 31.84
N ALA A 192 -63.08 -40.42 31.58
CA ALA A 192 -62.46 -40.31 30.27
C ALA A 192 -60.96 -40.56 30.38
N SER A 193 -60.36 -41.09 29.31
CA SER A 193 -58.92 -41.34 29.22
C SER A 193 -58.43 -41.12 27.80
N ASP A 194 -57.20 -40.63 27.67
CA ASP A 194 -56.51 -40.50 26.40
C ASP A 194 -55.03 -40.84 26.55
N LYS A 195 -54.32 -41.00 25.43
CA LYS A 195 -52.90 -41.37 25.43
C LYS A 195 -52.15 -40.69 24.28
N GLU A 196 -50.89 -40.37 24.53
CA GLU A 196 -49.98 -39.77 23.55
C GLU A 196 -48.59 -40.39 23.69
N ASP A 197 -47.96 -40.65 22.55
CA ASP A 197 -46.62 -41.22 22.49
C ASP A 197 -45.55 -40.11 22.48
N VAL A 198 -44.40 -40.37 23.10
CA VAL A 198 -43.21 -39.50 23.06
C VAL A 198 -41.95 -40.34 23.02
N THR A 199 -40.98 -39.97 22.19
CA THR A 199 -39.69 -40.68 22.12
C THR A 199 -38.63 -39.92 22.91
N VAL A 200 -37.99 -40.58 23.87
CA VAL A 200 -36.83 -40.00 24.56
C VAL A 200 -35.59 -40.31 23.73
N ASP A 201 -34.90 -39.27 23.31
CA ASP A 201 -33.64 -39.39 22.59
C ASP A 201 -32.66 -38.32 23.06
N THR A 202 -31.79 -38.70 23.99
CA THR A 202 -30.79 -37.79 24.55
C THR A 202 -29.38 -38.06 24.03
N VAL A 203 -29.24 -38.87 22.98
CA VAL A 203 -27.94 -39.23 22.42
C VAL A 203 -27.57 -38.17 21.39
N LEU A 204 -26.39 -37.55 21.53
CA LEU A 204 -25.93 -36.60 20.51
C LEU A 204 -25.59 -37.37 19.22
N PRO A 205 -25.88 -36.80 18.03
CA PRO A 205 -25.54 -37.46 16.78
C PRO A 205 -24.03 -37.66 16.64
N ALA A 206 -23.62 -38.82 16.15
CA ALA A 206 -22.22 -39.04 15.78
C ALA A 206 -21.83 -38.07 14.64
N LEU A 207 -20.61 -37.54 14.69
CA LEU A 207 -20.10 -36.62 13.67
C LEU A 207 -18.58 -36.80 13.54
N THR A 208 -18.11 -36.92 12.30
CA THR A 208 -16.72 -36.68 11.92
C THR A 208 -16.70 -35.73 10.74
N ALA A 209 -15.63 -34.95 10.58
CA ALA A 209 -15.46 -34.04 9.46
C ALA A 209 -13.98 -33.89 9.11
N GLN A 210 -13.67 -33.77 7.83
CA GLN A 210 -12.31 -33.54 7.31
C GLN A 210 -12.38 -32.97 5.89
N LEU A 211 -11.28 -32.41 5.42
CA LEU A 211 -11.11 -32.13 3.99
C LEU A 211 -11.10 -33.46 3.21
N ASP A 212 -11.72 -33.49 2.02
CA ASP A 212 -11.60 -34.64 1.15
C ASP A 212 -10.17 -34.72 0.61
N SER A 213 -9.52 -35.87 0.80
CA SER A 213 -8.23 -36.21 0.20
C SER A 213 -8.12 -35.98 -1.31
N SER A 214 -9.22 -35.91 -2.06
CA SER A 214 -9.19 -35.55 -3.49
C SER A 214 -9.17 -34.04 -3.75
N SER A 215 -9.59 -33.25 -2.76
CA SER A 215 -9.50 -31.79 -2.77
C SER A 215 -8.28 -31.28 -2.00
N ASP A 216 -7.56 -32.12 -1.25
CA ASP A 216 -6.29 -31.79 -0.59
C ASP A 216 -5.14 -32.07 -1.59
N SER A 217 -4.56 -31.00 -2.14
CA SER A 217 -3.65 -31.06 -3.28
C SER A 217 -2.20 -30.78 -2.86
N GLY A 218 -1.26 -30.87 -3.81
CA GLY A 218 0.15 -30.63 -3.51
C GLY A 218 0.89 -31.85 -2.97
N ILE A 219 1.74 -31.64 -1.97
CA ILE A 219 2.73 -32.65 -1.51
C ILE A 219 2.06 -33.75 -0.68
N SER A 220 1.04 -33.39 0.08
CA SER A 220 0.29 -34.29 0.94
C SER A 220 -1.19 -34.16 0.64
N ASN A 221 -1.96 -35.19 1.00
CA ASN A 221 -3.41 -35.23 0.84
C ASN A 221 -4.13 -35.35 2.20
N SER A 222 -3.46 -34.83 3.23
CA SER A 222 -3.92 -34.90 4.63
C SER A 222 -3.47 -33.73 5.53
N ASP A 223 -2.79 -32.74 4.97
CA ASP A 223 -2.27 -31.54 5.64
C ASP A 223 -3.20 -30.33 5.48
N ALA A 224 -4.24 -30.47 4.65
CA ALA A 224 -5.28 -29.48 4.42
C ALA A 224 -4.80 -28.16 3.80
N ILE A 225 -3.80 -28.24 2.92
CA ILE A 225 -3.26 -27.13 2.14
C ILE A 225 -3.57 -27.44 0.68
N THR A 226 -4.28 -26.55 -0.02
CA THR A 226 -4.75 -26.88 -1.37
C THR A 226 -4.87 -25.70 -2.32
N ASN A 227 -4.59 -25.96 -3.60
CA ASN A 227 -4.91 -25.09 -4.72
C ASN A 227 -6.31 -25.30 -5.32
N ASP A 228 -7.10 -26.21 -4.76
CA ASP A 228 -8.54 -26.33 -5.05
C ASP A 228 -9.28 -25.26 -4.27
N ASN A 229 -9.63 -24.14 -4.93
CA ASN A 229 -10.43 -23.08 -4.31
C ASN A 229 -11.91 -23.47 -4.07
N THR A 230 -12.33 -24.67 -4.48
CA THR A 230 -13.65 -25.25 -4.21
C THR A 230 -13.54 -26.57 -3.41
N PRO A 231 -12.88 -26.56 -2.24
CA PRO A 231 -12.51 -27.79 -1.54
C PRO A 231 -13.75 -28.54 -1.04
N THR A 232 -13.83 -29.85 -1.28
CA THR A 232 -14.93 -30.66 -0.73
C THR A 232 -14.63 -31.03 0.72
N ILE A 233 -15.53 -30.68 1.63
CA ILE A 233 -15.51 -31.11 3.03
C ILE A 233 -16.45 -32.31 3.17
N LYS A 234 -15.96 -33.38 3.80
CA LYS A 234 -16.75 -34.60 3.99
C LYS A 234 -16.61 -35.17 5.39
N GLY A 235 -17.46 -36.13 5.69
CA GLY A 235 -17.40 -36.84 6.95
C GLY A 235 -18.40 -37.97 7.06
N THR A 236 -18.55 -38.46 8.28
CA THR A 236 -19.58 -39.42 8.66
C THR A 236 -20.49 -38.83 9.72
N GLY A 237 -21.69 -39.39 9.84
CA GLY A 237 -22.58 -39.04 10.92
C GLY A 237 -23.73 -40.03 11.11
N GLU A 238 -24.68 -39.65 11.95
CA GLU A 238 -25.92 -40.41 12.11
C GLU A 238 -26.83 -40.27 10.88
N VAL A 239 -27.32 -41.39 10.38
CA VAL A 239 -28.16 -41.45 9.17
C VAL A 239 -29.41 -40.57 9.31
N GLY A 240 -29.64 -39.70 8.32
CA GLY A 240 -30.79 -38.78 8.32
C GLY A 240 -30.60 -37.51 9.14
N ALA A 241 -29.51 -37.38 9.92
CA ALA A 241 -29.17 -36.12 10.58
C ALA A 241 -28.91 -35.03 9.55
N SER A 242 -29.33 -33.80 9.86
CA SER A 242 -28.98 -32.62 9.08
C SER A 242 -27.56 -32.15 9.43
N ILE A 243 -26.81 -31.75 8.41
CA ILE A 243 -25.46 -31.18 8.54
C ILE A 243 -25.49 -29.75 8.04
N GLU A 244 -24.94 -28.82 8.83
CA GLU A 244 -24.69 -27.44 8.45
C GLU A 244 -23.19 -27.16 8.56
N VAL A 245 -22.57 -26.65 7.50
CA VAL A 245 -21.15 -26.30 7.45
C VAL A 245 -21.01 -24.82 7.19
N VAL A 246 -20.29 -24.11 8.06
CA VAL A 246 -19.98 -22.68 7.90
C VAL A 246 -18.50 -22.50 7.60
N VAL A 247 -18.16 -22.01 6.41
CA VAL A 247 -16.78 -21.80 5.95
C VAL A 247 -16.70 -20.58 5.03
N GLY A 248 -15.72 -19.70 5.24
CA GLY A 248 -15.55 -18.50 4.41
C GLY A 248 -16.79 -17.60 4.32
N GLY A 249 -17.58 -17.54 5.39
CA GLY A 249 -18.86 -16.80 5.43
C GLY A 249 -20.03 -17.49 4.72
N GLN A 250 -19.81 -18.62 4.05
CA GLN A 250 -20.86 -19.42 3.42
C GLN A 250 -21.48 -20.40 4.42
N THR A 251 -22.78 -20.66 4.30
CA THR A 251 -23.50 -21.70 5.04
C THR A 251 -24.02 -22.76 4.08
N LEU A 252 -23.44 -23.95 4.16
CA LEU A 252 -23.81 -25.11 3.35
C LEU A 252 -24.65 -26.07 4.18
N LYS A 253 -25.67 -26.68 3.58
CA LYS A 253 -26.54 -27.64 4.26
C LYS A 253 -26.63 -28.93 3.46
N THR A 254 -26.55 -30.05 4.17
CA THR A 254 -26.77 -31.38 3.60
C THR A 254 -27.40 -32.28 4.66
N THR A 255 -27.59 -33.56 4.32
CA THR A 255 -28.06 -34.59 5.24
C THR A 255 -27.14 -35.79 5.15
N VAL A 256 -26.95 -36.50 6.25
CA VAL A 256 -26.20 -37.76 6.24
C VAL A 256 -26.98 -38.82 5.47
N GLY A 257 -26.34 -39.39 4.46
CA GLY A 257 -26.90 -40.45 3.62
C GLY A 257 -27.14 -41.76 4.38
N GLN A 258 -27.84 -42.69 3.74
CA GLN A 258 -28.13 -44.03 4.30
C GLN A 258 -26.87 -44.88 4.54
N ASP A 259 -25.75 -44.52 3.92
CA ASP A 259 -24.45 -45.16 4.12
C ASP A 259 -23.65 -44.55 5.29
N GLY A 260 -24.21 -43.55 5.97
CA GLY A 260 -23.59 -42.86 7.10
C GLY A 260 -22.60 -41.78 6.71
N THR A 261 -22.53 -41.40 5.43
CA THR A 261 -21.59 -40.38 4.93
C THR A 261 -22.31 -39.09 4.50
N TRP A 262 -21.56 -38.00 4.47
CA TRP A 262 -22.01 -36.71 3.96
C TRP A 262 -20.84 -35.95 3.34
N SER A 263 -21.14 -35.03 2.42
CA SER A 263 -20.17 -34.11 1.82
C SER A 263 -20.84 -32.81 1.40
N VAL A 264 -20.07 -31.73 1.41
CA VAL A 264 -20.45 -30.41 0.87
C VAL A 264 -19.26 -29.78 0.15
N THR A 265 -19.54 -28.93 -0.83
CA THR A 265 -18.53 -28.19 -1.58
C THR A 265 -18.94 -26.71 -1.58
N PRO A 266 -18.15 -25.81 -0.99
CA PRO A 266 -18.41 -24.37 -1.02
C PRO A 266 -18.26 -23.82 -2.45
N THR A 267 -18.80 -22.64 -2.71
CA THR A 267 -18.34 -21.88 -3.88
C THR A 267 -16.90 -21.42 -3.67
N ALA A 268 -16.25 -20.99 -4.76
CA ALA A 268 -14.84 -20.60 -4.75
C ALA A 268 -14.49 -19.68 -3.58
N LEU A 269 -13.48 -20.09 -2.81
CA LEU A 269 -12.88 -19.35 -1.71
C LEU A 269 -11.64 -18.62 -2.22
N THR A 270 -11.31 -17.47 -1.62
CA THR A 270 -10.03 -16.80 -1.90
C THR A 270 -8.90 -17.44 -1.11
N ASP A 271 -7.66 -17.20 -1.52
CA ASP A 271 -6.50 -17.65 -0.77
C ASP A 271 -6.54 -17.18 0.69
N GLY A 272 -6.09 -18.04 1.60
CA GLY A 272 -6.06 -17.82 3.04
C GLY A 272 -6.46 -19.04 3.86
N ASP A 273 -6.35 -18.87 5.18
CA ASP A 273 -6.68 -19.91 6.17
C ASP A 273 -8.16 -19.85 6.57
N TYR A 274 -8.82 -21.00 6.53
CA TYR A 274 -10.21 -21.17 6.92
C TYR A 274 -10.34 -22.21 8.03
N THR A 275 -11.31 -21.98 8.92
CA THR A 275 -11.84 -22.99 9.83
C THR A 275 -13.32 -23.19 9.53
N ALA A 276 -13.67 -24.34 8.99
CA ALA A 276 -15.05 -24.74 8.76
C ALA A 276 -15.66 -25.28 10.05
N LEU A 277 -16.75 -24.66 10.52
CA LEU A 277 -17.55 -25.17 11.63
C LEU A 277 -18.65 -26.07 11.07
N VAL A 278 -18.59 -27.36 11.40
CA VAL A 278 -19.57 -28.37 11.00
C VAL A 278 -20.49 -28.65 12.19
N THR A 279 -21.81 -28.56 11.98
CA THR A 279 -22.83 -28.86 12.98
C THR A 279 -23.76 -29.95 12.47
N ALA A 280 -23.87 -31.06 13.20
CA ALA A 280 -24.87 -32.09 12.97
C ALA A 280 -26.06 -31.91 13.91
N LYS A 281 -27.28 -32.16 13.41
CA LYS A 281 -28.50 -32.19 14.20
C LYS A 281 -29.35 -33.41 13.84
N ASP A 282 -29.68 -34.23 14.83
CA ASP A 282 -30.56 -35.39 14.66
C ASP A 282 -32.05 -35.01 14.59
N VAL A 283 -32.93 -36.01 14.54
CA VAL A 283 -34.39 -35.82 14.47
C VAL A 283 -35.01 -35.31 15.77
N ALA A 284 -34.38 -35.56 16.92
CA ALA A 284 -34.81 -35.06 18.22
C ALA A 284 -34.32 -33.62 18.49
N GLY A 285 -33.43 -33.10 17.64
CA GLY A 285 -32.85 -31.78 17.76
C GLY A 285 -31.57 -31.73 18.59
N ASN A 286 -30.98 -32.87 18.97
CA ASN A 286 -29.66 -32.90 19.59
C ASN A 286 -28.59 -32.48 18.58
N THR A 287 -27.56 -31.78 19.06
CA THR A 287 -26.50 -31.26 18.18
C THR A 287 -25.09 -31.69 18.58
N SER A 288 -24.25 -31.91 17.58
CA SER A 288 -22.80 -32.13 17.69
C SER A 288 -22.07 -31.17 16.76
N THR A 289 -20.85 -30.75 17.12
CA THR A 289 -20.05 -29.83 16.31
C THR A 289 -18.61 -30.29 16.16
N GLU A 290 -18.00 -30.06 15.00
CA GLU A 290 -16.60 -30.36 14.69
C GLU A 290 -15.98 -29.21 13.87
N ASN A 291 -14.68 -28.95 14.03
CA ASN A 291 -13.96 -27.95 13.25
C ASN A 291 -13.04 -28.63 12.23
N VAL A 292 -12.98 -28.10 11.01
CA VAL A 292 -12.04 -28.55 9.96
C VAL A 292 -11.21 -27.35 9.50
N SER A 293 -9.89 -27.43 9.61
CA SER A 293 -8.99 -26.40 9.04
C SER A 293 -8.74 -26.68 7.56
N VAL A 294 -8.69 -25.63 6.75
CA VAL A 294 -8.39 -25.68 5.31
C VAL A 294 -7.63 -24.41 4.95
N THR A 295 -6.47 -24.53 4.31
CA THR A 295 -5.72 -23.41 3.73
C THR A 295 -5.88 -23.45 2.21
N ILE A 296 -6.39 -22.35 1.65
CA ILE A 296 -6.50 -22.14 0.21
C ILE A 296 -5.27 -21.37 -0.25
N ASP A 297 -4.57 -21.92 -1.22
CA ASP A 297 -3.40 -21.29 -1.83
C ASP A 297 -3.37 -21.65 -3.32
N THR A 298 -3.74 -20.68 -4.16
CA THR A 298 -3.85 -20.87 -5.62
C THR A 298 -2.72 -20.18 -6.39
N VAL A 299 -1.74 -19.64 -5.68
CA VAL A 299 -0.74 -18.75 -6.26
C VAL A 299 0.66 -19.24 -5.92
N SER A 300 1.48 -19.46 -6.95
CA SER A 300 2.92 -19.62 -6.80
C SER A 300 3.64 -18.57 -7.65
N ILE A 301 4.57 -17.86 -7.02
CA ILE A 301 5.29 -16.74 -7.62
C ILE A 301 6.73 -17.14 -7.92
N LEU A 302 7.24 -16.72 -9.08
CA LEU A 302 8.65 -16.84 -9.46
C LEU A 302 9.15 -15.47 -9.90
N THR A 303 10.35 -15.13 -9.46
CA THR A 303 11.07 -13.94 -9.92
C THR A 303 12.42 -14.35 -10.49
N VAL A 304 12.99 -13.49 -11.32
CA VAL A 304 14.34 -13.66 -11.86
C VAL A 304 15.00 -12.30 -11.96
N ASN A 305 16.27 -12.25 -11.57
CA ASN A 305 17.11 -11.08 -11.59
C ASN A 305 18.49 -11.49 -12.11
N VAL A 306 18.99 -10.78 -13.12
CA VAL A 306 20.34 -10.92 -13.63
C VAL A 306 21.16 -9.71 -13.22
N ALA A 307 22.34 -9.93 -12.65
CA ALA A 307 23.17 -8.84 -12.14
C ALA A 307 23.57 -7.82 -13.24
N ASN A 308 23.41 -6.52 -12.97
CA ASN A 308 23.69 -5.39 -13.89
C ASN A 308 25.15 -5.27 -14.36
N THR A 309 26.07 -6.10 -13.85
CA THR A 309 27.50 -6.06 -14.21
C THR A 309 27.79 -6.50 -15.65
N ILE A 310 26.81 -7.00 -16.41
CA ILE A 310 26.99 -7.45 -17.81
C ILE A 310 27.40 -6.28 -18.74
N ASN A 311 27.26 -5.04 -18.29
CA ASN A 311 27.70 -3.83 -19.00
C ASN A 311 29.24 -3.62 -18.97
N ASP A 312 30.04 -4.61 -18.55
CA ASP A 312 31.51 -4.62 -18.54
C ASP A 312 32.07 -5.61 -19.59
N ASP A 313 33.08 -5.18 -20.34
CA ASP A 313 33.68 -5.87 -21.49
C ASP A 313 34.43 -7.18 -21.13
N ASN A 314 34.60 -7.52 -19.85
CA ASN A 314 35.30 -8.74 -19.37
C ASN A 314 34.41 -9.82 -18.74
N VAL A 315 33.07 -9.69 -18.82
CA VAL A 315 32.15 -10.62 -18.15
C VAL A 315 32.04 -11.94 -18.93
N THR A 316 32.75 -12.98 -18.46
CA THR A 316 32.62 -14.35 -18.98
C THR A 316 31.50 -15.14 -18.30
N ALA A 317 31.03 -14.69 -17.14
CA ALA A 317 29.95 -15.34 -16.40
C ALA A 317 29.16 -14.30 -15.59
N VAL A 318 27.86 -14.54 -15.41
CA VAL A 318 26.97 -13.63 -14.66
C VAL A 318 26.24 -14.37 -13.54
N ALA A 319 26.06 -13.68 -12.42
CA ALA A 319 25.21 -14.14 -11.34
C ALA A 319 23.74 -13.98 -11.74
N VAL A 320 22.98 -15.05 -11.55
CA VAL A 320 21.53 -15.09 -11.76
C VAL A 320 20.90 -15.51 -10.44
N SER A 321 19.90 -14.76 -10.00
CA SER A 321 19.23 -14.98 -8.73
C SER A 321 17.74 -14.70 -8.85
N GLY A 322 16.97 -15.16 -7.88
CA GLY A 322 15.56 -14.82 -7.77
C GLY A 322 14.94 -15.49 -6.54
N THR A 323 13.65 -15.26 -6.38
CA THR A 323 12.80 -15.95 -5.42
C THR A 323 11.87 -16.89 -6.18
N ALA A 324 11.56 -18.02 -5.55
CA ALA A 324 10.63 -18.99 -6.08
C ALA A 324 9.80 -19.54 -4.93
N ASP A 325 8.48 -19.40 -5.05
CA ASP A 325 7.52 -19.99 -4.14
C ASP A 325 7.29 -21.45 -4.54
N VAL A 326 8.28 -22.28 -4.24
CA VAL A 326 8.26 -23.72 -4.46
C VAL A 326 8.95 -24.38 -3.28
N ILE A 327 8.75 -25.69 -3.12
CA ILE A 327 9.37 -26.46 -2.05
C ILE A 327 10.89 -26.32 -2.01
N ASP A 328 11.44 -26.33 -0.80
CA ASP A 328 12.87 -26.43 -0.57
C ASP A 328 13.46 -27.68 -1.24
N GLY A 329 14.55 -27.50 -1.99
CA GLY A 329 15.11 -28.54 -2.84
C GLY A 329 14.52 -28.62 -4.25
N GLY A 330 13.45 -27.87 -4.54
CA GLY A 330 12.93 -27.66 -5.89
C GLY A 330 13.97 -27.00 -6.80
N THR A 331 13.85 -27.18 -8.12
CA THR A 331 14.83 -26.66 -9.09
C THR A 331 14.22 -25.62 -10.02
N VAL A 332 14.87 -24.47 -10.12
CA VAL A 332 14.57 -23.44 -11.13
C VAL A 332 15.57 -23.55 -12.27
N THR A 333 15.07 -23.56 -13.51
CA THR A 333 15.87 -23.46 -14.73
C THR A 333 15.80 -22.04 -15.26
N VAL A 334 16.95 -21.40 -15.42
CA VAL A 334 17.05 -20.08 -16.07
C VAL A 334 17.69 -20.22 -17.44
N THR A 335 16.98 -19.75 -18.45
CA THR A 335 17.43 -19.70 -19.84
C THR A 335 17.79 -18.26 -20.21
N LEU A 336 19.07 -18.02 -20.47
CA LEU A 336 19.59 -16.76 -20.98
C LEU A 336 19.64 -16.83 -22.52
N THR A 337 19.07 -15.85 -23.21
CA THR A 337 18.98 -15.81 -24.67
C THR A 337 19.61 -14.53 -25.20
N ASP A 338 20.52 -14.64 -26.16
CA ASP A 338 21.10 -13.48 -26.84
C ASP A 338 20.25 -12.96 -28.00
N LYS A 339 20.64 -11.80 -28.55
CA LYS A 339 20.00 -11.17 -29.71
C LYS A 339 19.90 -12.06 -30.96
N ASP A 340 20.75 -13.08 -31.07
CA ASP A 340 20.80 -14.01 -32.21
C ASP A 340 19.96 -15.28 -31.92
N GLY A 341 19.30 -15.35 -30.75
CA GLY A 341 18.45 -16.45 -30.32
C GLY A 341 19.23 -17.64 -29.75
N LYS A 342 20.54 -17.50 -29.48
CA LYS A 342 21.33 -18.56 -28.86
C LYS A 342 21.10 -18.55 -27.35
N THR A 343 21.02 -19.74 -26.76
CA THR A 343 20.66 -19.91 -25.35
C THR A 343 21.77 -20.54 -24.52
N VAL A 344 21.80 -20.19 -23.24
CA VAL A 344 22.51 -20.88 -22.16
C VAL A 344 21.50 -21.19 -21.06
N GLU A 345 21.47 -22.43 -20.60
CA GLU A 345 20.60 -22.88 -19.51
C GLU A 345 21.41 -23.20 -18.27
N VAL A 346 20.94 -22.73 -17.13
CA VAL A 346 21.51 -23.03 -15.82
C VAL A 346 20.40 -23.44 -14.87
N THR A 347 20.69 -24.40 -13.98
CA THR A 347 19.75 -24.83 -12.93
C THR A 347 20.24 -24.36 -11.57
N ALA A 348 19.31 -23.99 -10.71
CA ALA A 348 19.55 -23.63 -9.32
C ALA A 348 18.56 -24.37 -8.43
N VAL A 349 19.00 -24.73 -7.23
CA VAL A 349 18.13 -25.34 -6.20
C VAL A 349 17.58 -24.22 -5.33
N VAL A 350 16.29 -24.28 -5.03
CA VAL A 350 15.62 -23.34 -4.13
C VAL A 350 15.92 -23.74 -2.69
N THR A 351 16.29 -22.75 -1.88
CA THR A 351 16.53 -22.91 -0.45
C THR A 351 16.02 -21.64 0.23
N ASP A 352 15.10 -21.82 1.18
CA ASP A 352 14.45 -20.73 1.91
C ASP A 352 13.78 -19.72 0.96
N GLY A 353 13.07 -20.24 -0.05
CA GLY A 353 12.35 -19.45 -1.05
C GLY A 353 13.22 -18.67 -2.05
N ALA A 354 14.54 -18.81 -1.99
CA ALA A 354 15.48 -18.13 -2.88
C ALA A 354 16.33 -19.12 -3.69
N TYR A 355 16.77 -18.69 -4.87
CA TYR A 355 17.75 -19.43 -5.67
C TYR A 355 18.80 -18.49 -6.24
N ALA A 356 20.03 -18.99 -6.36
CA ALA A 356 21.12 -18.27 -6.99
C ALA A 356 22.06 -19.24 -7.69
N THR A 357 22.60 -18.82 -8.83
CA THR A 357 23.57 -19.59 -9.59
C THR A 357 24.41 -18.67 -10.48
N THR A 358 25.36 -19.23 -11.22
CA THR A 358 26.22 -18.49 -12.14
C THR A 358 26.13 -19.11 -13.53
N ALA A 359 25.84 -18.28 -14.53
CA ALA A 359 25.75 -18.71 -15.92
C ALA A 359 26.98 -18.28 -16.73
N ASP A 360 27.53 -19.19 -17.55
CA ASP A 360 28.64 -18.93 -18.45
C ASP A 360 28.15 -18.25 -19.75
N LEU A 361 28.59 -17.01 -19.98
CA LEU A 361 28.21 -16.20 -21.13
C LEU A 361 29.19 -16.32 -22.31
N SER A 362 30.23 -17.15 -22.22
CA SER A 362 31.29 -17.28 -23.23
C SER A 362 30.76 -17.68 -24.61
N SER A 363 29.64 -18.40 -24.64
CA SER A 363 29.02 -18.87 -25.88
C SER A 363 28.04 -17.88 -26.50
N LEU A 364 27.55 -16.89 -25.74
CA LEU A 364 26.54 -15.92 -26.19
C LEU A 364 27.16 -14.71 -26.91
N ALA A 365 26.47 -14.21 -27.93
CA ALA A 365 26.86 -13.02 -28.67
C ALA A 365 26.71 -11.74 -27.82
N ASN A 366 27.43 -10.69 -28.23
CA ASN A 366 27.34 -9.38 -27.61
C ASN A 366 26.04 -8.68 -28.01
N GLY A 367 25.48 -7.87 -27.12
CA GLY A 367 24.16 -7.22 -27.25
C GLY A 367 23.19 -7.63 -26.16
N ALA A 368 21.90 -7.36 -26.37
CA ALA A 368 20.85 -7.62 -25.39
C ALA A 368 20.74 -9.11 -25.04
N ILE A 369 20.60 -9.40 -23.75
CA ILE A 369 20.35 -10.72 -23.18
C ILE A 369 18.99 -10.70 -22.47
N THR A 370 18.13 -11.67 -22.77
CA THR A 370 16.87 -11.89 -22.04
C THR A 370 17.01 -13.11 -21.15
N ALA A 371 16.56 -13.02 -19.89
CA ALA A 371 16.52 -14.16 -18.98
C ALA A 371 15.07 -14.58 -18.74
N VAL A 372 14.81 -15.88 -18.88
CA VAL A 372 13.53 -16.49 -18.53
C VAL A 372 13.78 -17.58 -17.50
N ALA A 373 13.21 -17.46 -16.32
CA ALA A 373 13.20 -18.49 -15.30
C ALA A 373 11.92 -19.32 -15.40
N SER A 374 12.05 -20.63 -15.24
CA SER A 374 10.93 -21.57 -15.19
C SER A 374 11.21 -22.66 -14.16
N SER A 375 10.16 -23.20 -13.56
CA SER A 375 10.24 -24.32 -12.62
C SER A 375 9.14 -25.33 -12.94
N THR A 376 9.43 -26.61 -12.70
CA THR A 376 8.42 -27.67 -12.66
C THR A 376 8.18 -28.18 -11.24
N ALA A 377 8.91 -27.65 -10.25
CA ALA A 377 8.62 -27.88 -8.85
C ALA A 377 7.39 -27.05 -8.45
N THR A 378 6.63 -27.58 -7.50
CA THR A 378 5.45 -26.92 -6.95
C THR A 378 5.74 -26.36 -5.57
N ASP A 379 4.89 -25.46 -5.10
CA ASP A 379 4.76 -25.14 -3.67
C ASP A 379 4.11 -26.31 -2.89
N GLU A 380 3.77 -26.05 -1.63
CA GLU A 380 3.11 -27.02 -0.74
C GLU A 380 1.70 -27.37 -1.20
N ALA A 381 0.95 -26.40 -1.75
CA ALA A 381 -0.40 -26.54 -2.28
C ALA A 381 -0.47 -27.20 -3.67
N GLY A 382 0.67 -27.36 -4.35
CA GLY A 382 0.76 -27.98 -5.67
C GLY A 382 0.69 -27.01 -6.85
N ASN A 383 0.78 -25.70 -6.65
CA ASN A 383 0.85 -24.73 -7.75
C ASN A 383 2.24 -24.77 -8.40
N THR A 384 2.28 -24.64 -9.72
CA THR A 384 3.53 -24.43 -10.46
C THR A 384 3.64 -22.95 -10.81
N PRO A 385 4.77 -22.28 -10.49
CA PRO A 385 4.88 -20.86 -10.78
C PRO A 385 4.93 -20.62 -12.28
N LYS A 386 4.35 -19.50 -12.71
CA LYS A 386 4.48 -19.02 -14.08
C LYS A 386 5.93 -18.62 -14.35
N ALA A 387 6.39 -18.85 -15.58
CA ALA A 387 7.72 -18.42 -15.99
C ALA A 387 7.89 -16.90 -15.80
N ALA A 388 9.02 -16.51 -15.22
CA ALA A 388 9.38 -15.13 -14.95
C ALA A 388 10.40 -14.64 -15.98
N THR A 389 10.28 -13.40 -16.41
CA THR A 389 11.21 -12.79 -17.36
C THR A 389 11.84 -11.57 -16.72
N ASP A 390 13.16 -11.45 -16.81
CA ASP A 390 13.85 -10.22 -16.43
C ASP A 390 13.61 -9.18 -17.54
N THR A 391 12.92 -8.09 -17.18
CA THR A 391 12.61 -6.96 -18.09
C THR A 391 13.70 -5.89 -18.09
N THR A 392 14.72 -6.03 -17.25
CA THR A 392 15.85 -5.12 -17.19
C THR A 392 16.69 -5.22 -18.46
N ALA A 393 17.13 -4.08 -18.99
CA ALA A 393 17.98 -4.03 -20.19
C ALA A 393 19.39 -4.54 -19.86
N ASN A 394 19.62 -5.84 -20.05
CA ASN A 394 20.91 -6.48 -19.87
C ASN A 394 21.67 -6.52 -21.20
N THR A 395 22.78 -5.81 -21.33
CA THR A 395 23.57 -5.75 -22.58
C THR A 395 25.01 -6.16 -22.37
N LYS A 396 25.52 -7.09 -23.18
CA LYS A 396 26.93 -7.46 -23.24
C LYS A 396 27.65 -6.56 -24.27
N GLU A 397 28.47 -5.61 -23.83
CA GLU A 397 29.09 -4.56 -24.68
C GLU A 397 30.51 -4.92 -25.20
N THR A 398 31.13 -4.01 -25.98
CA THR A 398 32.41 -4.22 -26.69
C THR A 398 33.37 -3.00 -26.72
N SER A 399 33.07 -1.89 -26.04
CA SER A 399 33.81 -0.63 -26.25
C SER A 399 34.71 -0.27 -25.06
N PRO A 400 36.04 -0.15 -25.25
CA PRO A 400 36.96 0.15 -24.16
C PRO A 400 36.73 1.55 -23.57
N ASN A 401 37.01 1.69 -22.27
CA ASN A 401 36.95 2.97 -21.55
C ASN A 401 37.90 4.02 -22.15
N LEU A 402 37.51 5.30 -22.10
CA LEU A 402 38.34 6.42 -22.56
C LEU A 402 39.61 6.54 -21.68
N GLU A 403 40.78 6.22 -22.23
CA GLU A 403 42.08 6.27 -21.56
C GLU A 403 43.14 6.99 -22.43
N VAL A 404 44.06 7.74 -21.78
CA VAL A 404 45.24 8.34 -22.42
C VAL A 404 46.36 7.29 -22.54
N THR A 405 46.64 6.87 -23.77
CA THR A 405 47.66 5.86 -24.05
C THR A 405 49.07 6.46 -24.10
N SER A 406 49.24 7.67 -24.62
CA SER A 406 50.52 8.40 -24.59
C SER A 406 50.37 9.92 -24.63
N LEU A 407 51.38 10.61 -24.09
CA LEU A 407 51.53 12.06 -24.12
C LEU A 407 52.96 12.39 -24.57
N THR A 408 53.11 13.21 -25.59
CA THR A 408 54.44 13.57 -26.15
C THR A 408 54.52 15.05 -26.51
N VAL A 409 55.72 15.63 -26.51
CA VAL A 409 56.00 17.03 -26.87
C VAL A 409 57.41 17.12 -27.48
N PRO A 410 57.74 18.10 -28.35
CA PRO A 410 59.11 18.29 -28.82
C PRO A 410 60.08 18.54 -27.65
N ASN A 411 61.32 18.03 -27.73
CA ASN A 411 62.30 18.15 -26.63
C ASN A 411 62.70 19.60 -26.31
N SER A 412 62.62 20.51 -27.28
CA SER A 412 62.87 21.94 -27.07
C SER A 412 62.06 22.79 -28.04
N VAL A 413 61.63 23.95 -27.56
CA VAL A 413 60.95 24.99 -28.33
C VAL A 413 61.66 26.33 -28.10
N ASN A 414 61.71 27.18 -29.12
CA ASN A 414 62.23 28.54 -28.95
C ASN A 414 61.08 29.47 -28.58
N GLU A 415 61.38 30.52 -27.83
CA GLU A 415 60.44 31.62 -27.59
C GLU A 415 59.83 32.15 -28.89
N GLY A 416 58.53 32.44 -28.86
CA GLY A 416 57.74 32.85 -30.04
C GLY A 416 57.22 31.69 -30.89
N SER A 417 57.45 30.44 -30.48
CA SER A 417 56.86 29.23 -31.08
C SER A 417 55.75 28.63 -30.19
N ASN A 418 55.10 27.55 -30.61
CA ASN A 418 54.12 26.83 -29.78
C ASN A 418 54.72 25.54 -29.21
N ALA A 419 54.53 25.28 -27.91
CA ALA A 419 54.69 23.97 -27.32
C ALA A 419 53.44 23.12 -27.61
N VAL A 420 53.58 22.13 -28.49
CA VAL A 420 52.48 21.28 -28.94
C VAL A 420 52.57 19.90 -28.31
N PHE A 421 51.71 19.65 -27.33
CA PHE A 421 51.56 18.33 -26.71
C PHE A 421 50.62 17.49 -27.56
N THR A 422 51.05 16.29 -27.95
CA THR A 422 50.24 15.30 -28.68
C THR A 422 49.78 14.22 -27.72
N VAL A 423 48.45 14.08 -27.60
CA VAL A 423 47.76 13.11 -26.75
C VAL A 423 47.22 11.99 -27.65
N SER A 424 47.58 10.74 -27.36
CA SER A 424 46.96 9.57 -28.00
C SER A 424 46.00 8.90 -27.02
N LEU A 425 44.87 8.42 -27.54
CA LEU A 425 43.81 7.76 -26.78
C LEU A 425 43.68 6.30 -27.21
N VAL A 426 42.95 5.50 -26.44
CA VAL A 426 42.60 4.14 -26.85
C VAL A 426 41.63 4.19 -28.04
N ASP A 427 41.81 3.35 -29.05
CA ASP A 427 40.95 3.33 -30.23
C ASP A 427 39.56 2.73 -29.89
N GLY A 428 38.50 3.27 -30.50
CA GLY A 428 37.13 2.75 -30.34
C GLY A 428 36.35 3.19 -29.09
N HIS A 429 36.83 4.15 -28.29
CA HIS A 429 36.09 4.71 -27.15
C HIS A 429 34.84 5.51 -27.59
N LYS A 430 33.79 5.54 -26.75
CA LYS A 430 32.50 6.25 -27.03
C LYS A 430 32.51 7.77 -26.71
N GLY A 431 33.69 8.38 -26.56
CA GLY A 431 33.83 9.75 -26.05
C GLY A 431 33.73 9.83 -24.52
N GLY A 432 33.88 11.02 -23.93
CA GLY A 432 33.82 11.20 -22.47
C GLY A 432 34.60 12.41 -21.98
N THR A 433 34.82 12.51 -20.66
CA THR A 433 35.60 13.59 -20.05
C THR A 433 36.89 13.10 -19.38
N ILE A 434 37.95 13.90 -19.49
CA ILE A 434 39.25 13.68 -18.83
C ILE A 434 39.54 14.86 -17.91
N ALA A 435 40.18 14.62 -16.76
CA ALA A 435 40.62 15.68 -15.87
C ALA A 435 41.45 16.77 -16.59
N ALA A 436 41.42 17.99 -16.07
CA ALA A 436 42.19 19.10 -16.61
C ALA A 436 43.69 18.76 -16.65
N PRO A 437 44.45 19.19 -17.68
CA PRO A 437 45.89 19.02 -17.70
C PRO A 437 46.51 19.82 -16.56
N VAL A 438 47.43 19.20 -15.82
CA VAL A 438 48.21 19.85 -14.77
C VAL A 438 49.54 20.29 -15.37
N LEU A 439 49.85 21.59 -15.27
CA LEU A 439 51.11 22.15 -15.76
C LEU A 439 52.15 22.22 -14.65
N GLY A 440 53.42 22.08 -15.02
CA GLY A 440 54.59 22.22 -14.15
C GLY A 440 55.84 22.58 -14.94
N GLY A 441 57.01 22.44 -14.31
CA GLY A 441 58.32 22.83 -14.87
C GLY A 441 58.87 24.09 -14.21
N SER A 442 59.95 24.65 -14.77
CA SER A 442 60.54 25.91 -14.29
C SER A 442 59.92 27.16 -14.92
N ALA A 443 59.20 27.03 -16.04
CA ALA A 443 58.54 28.14 -16.73
C ALA A 443 57.36 28.69 -15.90
N SER A 444 57.26 30.01 -15.84
CA SER A 444 56.19 30.73 -15.17
C SER A 444 54.97 30.92 -16.08
N ALA A 445 53.87 31.41 -15.50
CA ALA A 445 52.65 31.69 -16.28
C ALA A 445 52.81 32.87 -17.26
N ASP A 446 53.89 33.65 -17.16
CA ASP A 446 54.20 34.73 -18.09
C ASP A 446 54.89 34.22 -19.37
N ASP A 447 55.43 32.98 -19.34
CA ASP A 447 56.22 32.39 -20.43
C ASP A 447 55.37 31.63 -21.46
N TYR A 448 54.09 31.36 -21.14
CA TYR A 448 53.16 30.70 -22.05
C TYR A 448 51.73 31.26 -21.98
N GLY A 449 51.05 31.32 -23.12
CA GLY A 449 49.67 31.78 -23.23
C GLY A 449 48.61 30.68 -23.06
N LYS A 450 47.34 31.04 -23.27
CA LYS A 450 46.21 30.10 -23.15
C LYS A 450 46.30 28.94 -24.16
N PRO A 451 45.98 27.70 -23.76
CA PRO A 451 46.03 26.55 -24.66
C PRO A 451 44.93 26.60 -25.73
N THR A 452 45.23 25.95 -26.85
CA THR A 452 44.25 25.60 -27.89
C THR A 452 44.21 24.10 -28.08
N TYR A 453 43.02 23.57 -28.39
CA TYR A 453 42.75 22.14 -28.52
C TYR A 453 42.38 21.81 -29.97
N SER A 454 42.85 20.67 -30.48
CA SER A 454 42.49 20.19 -31.82
C SER A 454 41.40 19.11 -31.78
N ASN A 455 40.95 18.68 -32.97
CA ASN A 455 40.01 17.56 -33.16
C ASN A 455 38.68 17.66 -32.38
N GLY A 456 38.20 18.88 -32.14
CA GLY A 456 36.90 19.12 -31.51
C GLY A 456 36.88 18.94 -29.99
N VAL A 457 38.04 18.75 -29.35
CA VAL A 457 38.16 18.71 -27.90
C VAL A 457 37.86 20.09 -27.32
N THR A 458 37.02 20.14 -26.29
CA THR A 458 36.60 21.38 -25.60
C THR A 458 36.82 21.25 -24.09
N VAL A 459 36.68 22.36 -23.35
CA VAL A 459 36.74 22.39 -21.89
C VAL A 459 35.35 22.69 -21.36
N ASP A 460 34.85 21.89 -20.42
CA ASP A 460 33.55 22.11 -19.79
C ASP A 460 33.58 23.18 -18.69
N SER A 461 32.42 23.47 -18.09
CA SER A 461 32.27 24.46 -17.02
C SER A 461 33.04 24.11 -15.73
N THR A 462 33.47 22.85 -15.57
CA THR A 462 34.25 22.35 -14.44
C THR A 462 35.76 22.32 -14.73
N GLY A 463 36.17 22.68 -15.94
CA GLY A 463 37.57 22.69 -16.38
C GLY A 463 38.07 21.35 -16.93
N LYS A 464 37.22 20.33 -17.09
CA LYS A 464 37.61 19.03 -17.66
C LYS A 464 37.60 19.07 -19.19
N LEU A 465 38.43 18.24 -19.82
CA LEU A 465 38.46 18.09 -21.27
C LEU A 465 37.32 17.18 -21.72
N VAL A 466 36.48 17.66 -22.64
CA VAL A 466 35.41 16.89 -23.29
C VAL A 466 35.93 16.33 -24.62
N ILE A 467 36.03 15.01 -24.72
CA ILE A 467 36.53 14.29 -25.88
C ILE A 467 35.36 13.72 -26.70
N PRO A 468 35.20 14.12 -27.98
CA PRO A 468 34.19 13.53 -28.87
C PRO A 468 34.43 12.04 -29.12
N ALA A 469 33.36 11.30 -29.42
CA ALA A 469 33.46 9.89 -29.82
C ALA A 469 34.31 9.72 -31.10
N GLY A 470 35.17 8.70 -31.13
CA GLY A 470 36.01 8.36 -32.28
C GLY A 470 37.30 9.19 -32.44
N VAL A 471 37.66 10.05 -31.48
CA VAL A 471 38.91 10.81 -31.50
C VAL A 471 40.06 9.95 -30.95
N THR A 472 40.91 9.42 -31.83
CA THR A 472 42.04 8.56 -31.42
C THR A 472 43.29 9.34 -30.96
N SER A 473 43.38 10.62 -31.31
CA SER A 473 44.43 11.53 -30.84
C SER A 473 43.99 12.98 -30.96
N PHE A 474 44.56 13.86 -30.15
CA PHE A 474 44.40 15.31 -30.25
C PHE A 474 45.67 16.01 -29.76
N THR A 475 45.73 17.32 -29.96
CA THR A 475 46.84 18.16 -29.53
C THR A 475 46.39 19.28 -28.61
N ILE A 476 47.24 19.59 -27.63
CA ILE A 476 47.11 20.77 -26.76
C ILE A 476 48.30 21.68 -27.06
N SER A 477 48.03 22.87 -27.60
CA SER A 477 49.08 23.80 -28.03
C SER A 477 49.12 25.04 -27.16
N TYR A 478 50.26 25.26 -26.49
CA TYR A 478 50.55 26.47 -25.70
C TYR A 478 51.47 27.39 -26.51
N PRO A 479 51.08 28.66 -26.77
CA PRO A 479 51.98 29.62 -27.38
C PRO A 479 53.03 30.07 -26.36
N ILE A 480 54.31 29.95 -26.69
CA ILE A 480 55.42 30.40 -25.84
C ILE A 480 55.69 31.87 -26.13
N VAL A 481 55.68 32.69 -25.08
CA VAL A 481 55.85 34.13 -25.16
C VAL A 481 57.29 34.44 -25.58
N ALA A 482 57.46 35.42 -26.47
CA ALA A 482 58.77 35.94 -26.83
C ALA A 482 58.94 37.32 -26.22
N ASP A 483 60.04 37.54 -25.52
CA ASP A 483 60.36 38.85 -24.98
C ASP A 483 61.76 39.33 -25.39
N GLN A 484 62.29 40.33 -24.69
CA GLN A 484 63.59 40.94 -24.99
C GLN A 484 64.56 40.85 -23.80
N LEU A 485 64.19 40.12 -22.76
CA LEU A 485 64.99 39.86 -21.58
C LEU A 485 65.94 38.71 -21.88
N THR A 486 67.12 38.72 -21.25
CA THR A 486 68.05 37.60 -21.35
C THR A 486 67.93 36.78 -20.08
N GLU A 487 67.43 35.57 -20.22
CA GLU A 487 67.04 34.64 -19.18
C GLU A 487 67.72 33.27 -19.39
N GLY A 488 67.52 32.35 -18.44
CA GLY A 488 68.03 30.97 -18.59
C GLY A 488 67.04 30.13 -19.40
N ASN A 489 67.49 29.03 -20.00
CA ASN A 489 66.55 28.04 -20.55
C ASN A 489 65.64 27.47 -19.44
N GLU A 490 64.35 27.38 -19.71
CA GLU A 490 63.34 26.91 -18.76
C GLU A 490 62.67 25.61 -19.24
N THR A 491 61.89 24.94 -18.40
CA THR A 491 61.10 23.76 -18.81
C THR A 491 59.61 23.96 -18.60
N LEU A 492 58.80 23.44 -19.53
CA LEU A 492 57.34 23.34 -19.42
C LEU A 492 56.95 21.87 -19.46
N SER A 493 56.34 21.36 -18.39
CA SER A 493 55.84 19.99 -18.27
C SER A 493 54.32 19.93 -18.16
N MET A 494 53.72 18.84 -18.64
CA MET A 494 52.28 18.57 -18.56
C MET A 494 52.01 17.14 -18.10
N ASP A 495 51.08 17.01 -17.16
CA ASP A 495 50.46 15.75 -16.76
C ASP A 495 48.99 15.68 -17.19
N LEU A 496 48.61 14.60 -17.88
CA LEU A 496 47.25 14.34 -18.30
C LEU A 496 46.96 12.84 -18.32
N GLY A 497 45.90 12.39 -17.64
CA GLY A 497 45.50 10.97 -17.60
C GLY A 497 46.60 10.03 -17.07
N GLY A 498 47.45 10.51 -16.15
CA GLY A 498 48.57 9.75 -15.59
C GLY A 498 49.79 9.62 -16.52
N LYS A 499 49.85 10.35 -17.63
CA LYS A 499 51.03 10.46 -18.51
C LYS A 499 51.64 11.85 -18.41
N SER A 500 52.97 11.92 -18.49
CA SER A 500 53.78 13.14 -18.33
C SER A 500 54.63 13.41 -19.57
N ALA A 501 54.78 14.68 -19.96
CA ALA A 501 55.73 15.10 -20.99
C ALA A 501 56.33 16.48 -20.65
N GLU A 502 57.59 16.73 -21.05
CA GLU A 502 58.33 17.98 -20.76
C GLU A 502 59.08 18.48 -22.00
N THR A 503 59.13 19.81 -22.17
CA THR A 503 59.90 20.51 -23.21
C THR A 503 60.77 21.63 -22.61
N THR A 504 61.93 21.90 -23.19
CA THR A 504 62.79 23.06 -22.83
C THR A 504 62.46 24.29 -23.67
N ILE A 505 62.24 25.43 -23.04
CA ILE A 505 62.11 26.75 -23.68
C ILE A 505 63.50 27.38 -23.79
N ASN A 506 63.92 27.74 -25.01
CA ASN A 506 65.21 28.37 -25.29
C ASN A 506 65.08 29.90 -25.45
N ASP A 507 65.84 30.67 -24.66
CA ASP A 507 66.04 32.11 -24.84
C ASP A 507 66.97 32.39 -26.04
N THR A 508 66.67 33.44 -26.80
CA THR A 508 67.35 33.80 -28.05
C THR A 508 68.10 35.15 -28.02
N SER A 509 68.33 35.79 -26.86
CA SER A 509 68.90 37.15 -26.76
C SER A 509 70.42 37.21 -26.37
N LEU A 510 71.30 37.93 -27.13
CA LEU A 510 72.77 38.06 -26.87
C LEU A 510 73.29 39.54 -26.87
N THR A 511 74.39 39.84 -26.14
CA THR A 511 75.06 41.17 -26.03
C THR A 511 76.56 41.16 -26.47
N THR A 512 77.09 42.25 -27.07
CA THR A 512 78.47 42.35 -27.64
C THR A 512 79.29 43.57 -27.15
N LEU A 513 80.65 43.49 -27.08
CA LEU A 513 81.57 44.54 -26.58
C LEU A 513 82.55 45.06 -27.67
N SER A 514 82.94 46.35 -27.64
CA SER A 514 83.88 46.99 -28.57
C SER A 514 84.81 48.03 -27.91
N ILE A 515 86.00 48.29 -28.46
CA ILE A 515 86.98 49.27 -27.94
C ILE A 515 87.34 50.27 -29.05
N SER A 516 87.41 51.57 -28.73
CA SER A 516 87.87 52.64 -29.64
C SER A 516 88.90 53.57 -28.97
N VAL A 517 89.80 54.15 -29.76
CA VAL A 517 90.85 55.09 -29.32
C VAL A 517 90.64 56.42 -30.06
N ALA A 518 90.60 57.53 -29.32
CA ALA A 518 90.44 58.87 -29.91
C ALA A 518 91.80 59.49 -30.28
N ASP A 519 91.84 60.24 -31.39
CA ASP A 519 93.04 60.88 -31.92
C ASP A 519 93.71 61.84 -30.89
N PRO A 520 95.06 61.91 -30.86
CA PRO A 520 95.78 62.77 -29.92
C PRO A 520 95.50 64.26 -30.13
N VAL A 521 95.07 64.95 -29.09
CA VAL A 521 94.93 66.42 -29.08
C VAL A 521 96.30 67.04 -28.77
N GLN A 522 96.93 67.64 -29.78
CA GLN A 522 98.17 68.41 -29.60
C GLN A 522 97.92 69.63 -28.70
N ARG A 523 98.63 69.73 -27.55
CA ARG A 523 98.65 70.98 -26.80
C ARG A 523 99.47 72.00 -27.60
N GLU A 524 98.83 73.09 -27.96
CA GLU A 524 99.39 74.18 -28.75
C GLU A 524 100.71 74.71 -28.11
N ASN A 525 101.79 74.74 -28.89
CA ASN A 525 103.04 75.47 -28.65
C ASN A 525 104.04 75.00 -27.57
N ASP A 526 104.38 73.71 -27.49
CA ASP A 526 105.71 73.32 -26.99
C ASP A 526 106.25 72.06 -27.69
N SER A 527 107.42 72.14 -28.31
CA SER A 527 108.01 71.08 -29.15
C SER A 527 108.67 69.96 -28.34
N SER A 528 108.22 69.74 -27.10
CA SER A 528 108.85 68.80 -26.17
C SER A 528 107.86 68.14 -25.17
N ALA A 529 106.56 68.16 -25.44
CA ALA A 529 105.54 67.50 -24.60
C ALA A 529 104.75 66.45 -25.40
N GLY A 530 104.59 65.25 -24.84
CA GLY A 530 103.91 64.11 -25.47
C GLY A 530 102.40 64.32 -25.66
N SER A 531 101.81 63.55 -26.59
CA SER A 531 100.39 63.55 -26.89
C SER A 531 99.58 62.71 -25.91
N VAL A 532 98.44 63.22 -25.40
CA VAL A 532 97.50 62.46 -24.57
C VAL A 532 96.64 61.54 -25.44
N MET A 533 96.51 60.26 -25.07
CA MET A 533 95.63 59.28 -25.73
C MET A 533 94.43 58.94 -24.86
N THR A 534 93.22 58.91 -25.45
CA THR A 534 91.98 58.52 -24.75
C THR A 534 91.48 57.18 -25.30
N PHE A 535 91.29 56.20 -24.42
CA PHE A 535 90.69 54.90 -24.74
C PHE A 535 89.24 54.87 -24.24
N THR A 536 88.32 54.33 -25.05
CA THR A 536 86.90 54.17 -24.70
C THR A 536 86.44 52.76 -24.99
N VAL A 537 85.88 52.08 -23.98
CA VAL A 537 85.22 50.76 -24.12
C VAL A 537 83.71 50.99 -24.24
N THR A 538 83.04 50.32 -25.18
CA THR A 538 81.59 50.45 -25.42
C THR A 538 80.91 49.08 -25.51
N ALA A 539 79.85 48.88 -24.72
CA ALA A 539 78.93 47.75 -24.82
C ALA A 539 77.76 48.08 -25.75
N SER A 540 77.28 47.09 -26.53
CA SER A 540 76.16 47.29 -27.46
C SER A 540 74.80 47.45 -26.76
N LYS A 541 74.71 47.07 -25.48
CA LYS A 541 73.59 47.30 -24.56
C LYS A 541 74.11 47.56 -23.13
N PRO A 542 73.33 48.17 -22.22
CA PRO A 542 73.73 48.37 -20.82
C PRO A 542 74.14 47.06 -20.15
N VAL A 543 75.24 47.07 -19.41
CA VAL A 543 75.68 45.85 -18.69
C VAL A 543 74.84 45.65 -17.43
N VAL A 544 74.40 44.42 -17.17
CA VAL A 544 73.51 44.09 -16.03
C VAL A 544 74.24 44.01 -14.68
N LYS A 545 75.57 43.96 -14.70
CA LYS A 545 76.45 43.99 -13.53
C LYS A 545 77.79 44.64 -13.86
N ASP A 546 78.52 45.08 -12.84
CA ASP A 546 79.88 45.61 -12.99
C ASP A 546 80.74 44.65 -13.82
N THR A 547 81.23 45.13 -14.97
CA THR A 547 81.95 44.32 -15.94
C THR A 547 83.38 44.84 -16.07
N GLU A 548 84.35 44.01 -15.66
CA GLU A 548 85.77 44.33 -15.74
C GLU A 548 86.32 44.09 -17.15
N VAL A 549 87.04 45.06 -17.68
CA VAL A 549 87.72 44.99 -18.96
C VAL A 549 89.20 45.33 -18.76
N THR A 550 90.06 44.34 -18.99
CA THR A 550 91.52 44.51 -18.89
C THR A 550 92.11 44.79 -20.27
N ILE A 551 92.83 45.91 -20.38
CA ILE A 551 93.49 46.35 -21.59
C ILE A 551 95.00 46.23 -21.38
N ASP A 552 95.65 45.44 -22.22
CA ASP A 552 97.11 45.34 -22.26
C ASP A 552 97.67 46.48 -23.12
N LEU A 553 98.47 47.36 -22.52
CA LEU A 553 99.12 48.47 -23.22
C LEU A 553 100.45 48.04 -23.87
N GLY A 554 100.87 46.78 -23.69
CA GLY A 554 102.15 46.24 -24.14
C GLY A 554 102.04 45.33 -25.36
N GLY A 555 101.92 45.90 -26.56
CA GLY A 555 102.07 45.15 -27.81
C GLY A 555 101.94 46.03 -29.05
N GLN A 556 102.82 45.82 -30.04
CA GLN A 556 102.75 46.51 -31.34
C GLN A 556 101.37 46.30 -32.00
N ALA A 557 100.53 47.33 -31.99
CA ALA A 557 99.28 47.34 -32.74
C ALA A 557 99.54 47.90 -34.15
N THR A 558 99.64 47.03 -35.16
CA THR A 558 99.51 47.44 -36.56
C THR A 558 98.04 47.74 -36.86
N VAL A 559 97.69 49.02 -37.03
CA VAL A 559 96.35 49.42 -37.49
C VAL A 559 96.33 49.45 -39.02
N PRO A 560 95.36 48.80 -39.70
CA PRO A 560 95.30 48.82 -41.16
C PRO A 560 94.92 50.20 -41.69
N GLY A 561 95.78 50.79 -42.52
CA GLY A 561 95.38 51.86 -43.46
C GLY A 561 95.71 53.30 -43.08
N LYS A 562 97.00 53.64 -42.94
CA LYS A 562 97.62 54.88 -43.46
C LYS A 562 99.14 54.84 -43.23
N ALA A 563 99.91 55.14 -44.27
CA ALA A 563 101.37 55.08 -44.24
C ALA A 563 101.99 56.38 -43.70
N GLY A 564 102.94 56.25 -42.78
CA GLY A 564 103.99 57.26 -42.52
C GLY A 564 103.77 58.20 -41.34
N ALA A 565 103.84 57.68 -40.11
CA ALA A 565 104.36 58.40 -38.94
C ALA A 565 104.75 57.37 -37.85
N ASP A 566 106.06 57.05 -37.75
CA ASP A 566 106.61 56.26 -36.66
C ASP A 566 106.59 57.09 -35.36
N TYR A 567 105.66 56.82 -34.46
CA TYR A 567 105.67 57.39 -33.11
C TYR A 567 106.52 56.49 -32.20
N VAL A 568 107.82 56.77 -32.18
CA VAL A 568 108.77 56.14 -31.25
C VAL A 568 108.73 56.92 -29.93
N LEU A 569 108.15 56.31 -28.89
CA LEU A 569 108.39 56.72 -27.50
C LEU A 569 109.90 56.55 -27.23
N ALA A 570 110.60 57.67 -27.02
CA ALA A 570 112.00 57.67 -26.68
C ALA A 570 112.17 57.11 -25.26
N GLY A 571 112.59 55.85 -25.14
CA GLY A 571 113.00 55.25 -23.86
C GLY A 571 112.27 53.96 -23.49
N GLY A 572 112.73 52.81 -24.02
CA GLY A 572 112.45 51.48 -23.44
C GLY A 572 111.11 50.82 -23.78
N THR A 573 111.15 49.53 -24.08
CA THR A 573 109.97 48.67 -24.27
C THR A 573 109.21 48.51 -22.96
N VAL A 574 108.03 49.13 -22.82
CA VAL A 574 107.12 48.89 -21.70
C VAL A 574 106.25 47.67 -22.02
N SER A 575 106.81 46.47 -21.90
CA SER A 575 106.05 45.22 -21.96
C SER A 575 105.53 44.89 -20.56
N GLY A 576 104.21 44.71 -20.41
CA GLY A 576 103.58 44.25 -19.16
C GLY A 576 102.83 45.31 -18.33
N SER A 577 102.50 46.48 -18.89
CA SER A 577 101.60 47.43 -18.22
C SER A 577 100.15 47.18 -18.63
N GLN A 578 99.32 46.74 -17.68
CA GLN A 578 97.88 46.51 -17.88
C GLN A 578 97.07 47.61 -17.20
N VAL A 579 95.97 48.03 -17.83
CA VAL A 579 94.95 48.90 -17.24
C VAL A 579 93.63 48.15 -17.22
N THR A 580 93.08 47.93 -16.04
CA THR A 580 91.74 47.38 -15.87
C THR A 580 90.74 48.51 -15.64
N VAL A 581 89.65 48.50 -16.39
CA VAL A 581 88.54 49.46 -16.33
C VAL A 581 87.24 48.70 -16.04
N ILE A 582 86.38 49.26 -15.19
CA ILE A 582 85.07 48.66 -14.86
C ILE A 582 83.97 49.48 -15.53
N ILE A 583 83.10 48.82 -16.31
CA ILE A 583 81.83 49.40 -16.76
C ILE A 583 80.79 49.07 -15.69
N LYS A 584 80.21 50.10 -15.06
CA LYS A 584 79.22 49.92 -14.00
C LYS A 584 77.90 49.37 -14.54
N ALA A 585 77.17 48.63 -13.70
CA ALA A 585 75.83 48.16 -14.04
C ALA A 585 74.93 49.33 -14.51
N GLY A 586 74.24 49.16 -15.64
CA GLY A 586 73.41 50.18 -16.27
C GLY A 586 74.15 51.12 -17.24
N GLU A 587 75.49 51.06 -17.30
CA GLU A 587 76.27 51.87 -18.22
C GLU A 587 76.59 51.14 -19.53
N THR A 588 76.88 51.91 -20.57
CA THR A 588 77.28 51.40 -21.88
C THR A 588 78.73 51.74 -22.25
N LYS A 589 79.42 52.61 -21.49
CA LYS A 589 80.74 53.14 -21.86
C LYS A 589 81.61 53.50 -20.65
N ALA A 590 82.92 53.30 -20.77
CA ALA A 590 83.93 53.81 -19.83
C ALA A 590 85.19 54.29 -20.59
N SER A 591 85.80 55.41 -20.16
CA SER A 591 86.97 56.01 -20.84
C SER A 591 88.11 56.40 -19.88
N PHE A 592 89.36 56.22 -20.31
CA PHE A 592 90.56 56.66 -19.56
C PHE A 592 91.59 57.34 -20.48
N THR A 593 92.43 58.21 -19.89
CA THR A 593 93.51 58.90 -20.61
C THR A 593 94.90 58.47 -20.13
N VAL A 594 95.86 58.41 -21.06
CA VAL A 594 97.28 58.11 -20.78
C VAL A 594 98.14 59.28 -21.28
N ASP A 595 98.96 59.84 -20.39
CA ASP A 595 99.90 60.93 -20.69
C ASP A 595 101.36 60.45 -20.53
N PRO A 596 102.16 60.43 -21.62
CA PRO A 596 103.58 60.11 -21.56
C PRO A 596 104.42 61.37 -21.26
N ILE A 597 104.70 61.62 -19.98
CA ILE A 597 105.67 62.66 -19.56
C ILE A 597 106.98 61.96 -19.13
N ASN A 598 108.10 62.29 -19.78
CA ASN A 598 109.49 61.90 -19.44
C ASN A 598 109.66 60.60 -18.64
N ASP A 599 109.77 59.47 -19.35
CA ASP A 599 110.10 58.13 -18.83
C ASP A 599 109.15 57.55 -17.74
N ALA A 600 107.96 58.12 -17.54
CA ALA A 600 106.93 57.59 -16.63
C ALA A 600 105.54 57.53 -17.28
N LEU A 601 104.85 56.40 -17.12
CA LEU A 601 103.47 56.20 -17.58
C LEU A 601 102.52 56.74 -16.51
N SER A 602 101.73 57.79 -16.82
CA SER A 602 100.75 58.36 -15.90
C SER A 602 99.33 58.27 -16.45
N VAL A 603 98.39 57.78 -15.63
CA VAL A 603 96.95 57.82 -15.91
C VAL A 603 96.42 59.11 -15.27
N THR A 604 96.07 60.09 -16.09
CA THR A 604 95.82 61.46 -15.62
C THR A 604 94.33 61.74 -15.39
N SER A 605 93.40 60.96 -15.97
CA SER A 605 91.96 61.04 -15.66
C SER A 605 91.16 59.84 -16.17
N VAL A 606 90.10 59.46 -15.45
CA VAL A 606 89.09 58.48 -15.87
C VAL A 606 87.72 59.16 -15.88
N PHE A 607 86.96 58.98 -16.96
CA PHE A 607 85.62 59.58 -17.12
C PHE A 607 84.57 58.47 -17.22
N GLY A 608 83.66 58.41 -16.25
CA GLY A 608 82.40 57.69 -16.34
C GLY A 608 81.38 58.52 -17.12
N GLY A 609 80.54 57.88 -17.92
CA GLY A 609 79.48 58.56 -18.66
C GLY A 609 78.39 59.10 -17.72
N GLU A 610 77.94 60.33 -17.98
CA GLU A 610 76.78 61.08 -17.41
C GLU A 610 76.62 61.23 -15.89
N THR A 611 77.20 60.37 -15.05
CA THR A 611 77.23 60.53 -13.59
C THR A 611 78.69 60.60 -13.14
N ASN A 612 79.16 61.78 -12.73
CA ASN A 612 80.56 62.05 -12.36
C ASN A 612 80.98 61.32 -11.06
N GLU A 613 80.95 59.99 -11.03
CA GLU A 613 81.48 59.17 -9.95
C GLU A 613 82.78 58.45 -10.36
N SER A 614 83.71 58.39 -9.41
CA SER A 614 85.11 58.03 -9.61
C SER A 614 85.29 56.58 -10.07
N VAL A 615 85.78 56.37 -11.29
CA VAL A 615 86.17 55.05 -11.79
C VAL A 615 87.48 54.63 -11.13
N ILE A 616 87.51 53.43 -10.53
CA ILE A 616 88.71 52.87 -9.90
C ILE A 616 89.62 52.30 -10.99
N ALA A 617 90.77 52.92 -11.23
CA ALA A 617 91.83 52.37 -12.06
C ALA A 617 92.94 51.79 -11.17
N THR A 618 93.25 50.51 -11.33
CA THR A 618 94.41 49.88 -10.68
C THR A 618 95.56 49.83 -11.68
N LEU A 619 96.70 50.47 -11.35
CA LEU A 619 97.90 50.46 -12.19
C LEU A 619 98.91 49.45 -11.65
N LYS A 620 99.28 48.45 -12.45
CA LYS A 620 100.30 47.46 -12.09
C LYS A 620 101.60 47.74 -12.86
N LEU A 621 102.65 48.15 -12.15
CA LEU A 621 103.98 48.43 -12.73
C LEU A 621 104.92 47.21 -12.59
N PRO A 622 105.78 46.92 -13.59
CA PRO A 622 106.85 45.92 -13.45
C PRO A 622 107.87 46.29 -12.37
N SER A 623 108.46 45.29 -11.71
CA SER A 623 109.48 45.46 -10.67
C SER A 623 110.71 46.22 -11.18
N GLY A 624 111.01 47.39 -10.61
CA GLY A 624 112.20 48.21 -10.94
C GLY A 624 111.93 49.70 -11.25
N TYR A 625 110.67 50.12 -11.35
CA TYR A 625 110.29 51.51 -11.62
C TYR A 625 109.87 52.25 -10.34
N VAL A 626 110.29 53.51 -10.18
CA VAL A 626 109.98 54.38 -9.03
C VAL A 626 109.05 55.51 -9.49
N LEU A 627 107.92 55.70 -8.80
CA LEU A 627 107.03 56.85 -8.98
C LEU A 627 107.72 58.12 -8.46
N SER A 628 108.09 59.05 -9.36
CA SER A 628 108.54 60.40 -9.00
C SER A 628 107.58 61.44 -9.56
N GLY A 629 106.70 61.99 -8.72
CA GLY A 629 105.80 63.07 -9.14
C GLY A 629 104.82 63.50 -8.04
N SER A 630 104.78 64.81 -7.79
CA SER A 630 103.84 65.47 -6.88
C SER A 630 102.45 65.54 -7.54
N GLY A 631 101.55 64.62 -7.18
CA GLY A 631 100.14 64.66 -7.60
C GLY A 631 99.49 63.29 -7.56
N VAL A 632 99.08 62.83 -6.37
CA VAL A 632 98.21 61.63 -6.26
C VAL A 632 96.77 62.14 -6.17
N ALA A 633 95.95 61.83 -7.16
CA ALA A 633 94.51 62.08 -7.09
C ALA A 633 93.86 61.06 -6.13
N GLU A 634 92.84 61.48 -5.37
CA GLU A 634 92.05 60.59 -4.52
C GLU A 634 91.50 59.41 -5.34
N GLY A 635 91.80 58.17 -4.94
CA GLY A 635 91.21 56.95 -5.53
C GLY A 635 92.16 55.91 -6.15
N MET A 636 93.49 56.13 -6.20
CA MET A 636 94.44 55.12 -6.69
C MET A 636 94.87 54.11 -5.61
N ILE A 637 94.65 52.82 -5.85
CA ILE A 637 95.18 51.71 -5.03
C ILE A 637 96.43 51.13 -5.70
N ILE A 638 97.55 51.07 -4.95
CA ILE A 638 98.82 50.47 -5.41
C ILE A 638 98.94 49.08 -4.77
N ASP A 639 98.88 48.02 -5.58
CA ASP A 639 98.99 46.63 -5.14
C ASP A 639 100.46 46.21 -4.94
N SER A 640 100.93 46.22 -3.69
CA SER A 640 102.12 45.48 -3.26
C SER A 640 101.71 44.31 -2.34
N GLN A 641 101.63 43.11 -2.89
CA GLN A 641 101.32 41.83 -2.21
C GLN A 641 102.40 41.41 -1.17
N PRO A 642 102.16 40.45 -0.23
CA PRO A 642 100.94 39.68 0.13
C PRO A 642 100.69 39.45 1.66
N PHE A 643 99.50 38.97 2.08
CA PHE A 643 99.29 37.83 3.04
C PHE A 643 97.79 37.53 3.28
N ALA A 644 97.42 36.24 3.42
CA ALA A 644 96.04 35.73 3.50
C ALA A 644 95.62 35.17 4.89
N ILE A 645 94.33 35.24 5.26
CA ILE A 645 93.62 34.43 6.30
C ILE A 645 92.10 34.33 5.95
N PRO A 646 91.39 33.18 6.11
CA PRO A 646 89.94 33.04 5.80
C PRO A 646 89.02 33.16 7.04
N PHE A 647 87.74 33.50 6.86
CA PHE A 647 86.68 33.40 7.90
C PHE A 647 85.30 32.95 7.36
N LEU A 648 84.50 32.47 8.32
CA LEU A 648 83.27 31.66 8.35
C LEU A 648 81.98 32.52 8.52
N ASP A 649 80.81 31.83 8.50
CA ASP A 649 79.49 32.14 9.14
C ASP A 649 78.44 32.91 8.31
N ALA A 650 77.10 32.79 8.45
CA ALA A 650 76.25 32.14 9.47
C ALA A 650 74.78 31.93 8.98
N ASP A 651 74.08 31.08 9.73
CA ASP A 651 72.66 30.69 9.90
C ASP A 651 71.50 31.67 9.59
N PHE A 652 70.27 31.13 9.41
CA PHE A 652 69.14 31.30 10.37
C PHE A 652 67.92 30.42 10.07
N ASN A 653 67.40 29.77 11.12
CA ASN A 653 66.12 29.05 11.18
C ASN A 653 65.54 29.31 12.58
N LEU A 654 64.28 29.74 12.76
CA LEU A 654 63.54 29.54 14.03
C LEU A 654 62.02 29.81 13.92
N MET A 655 61.33 29.31 14.95
CA MET A 655 59.95 28.79 15.04
C MET A 655 59.00 29.73 15.86
N THR A 656 57.69 29.39 15.86
CA THR A 656 56.63 29.64 16.89
C THR A 656 55.75 30.92 16.92
N GLY A 657 54.44 30.72 17.19
CA GLY A 657 53.64 31.61 18.06
C GLY A 657 52.17 31.90 17.68
N ILE A 658 51.20 31.40 18.46
CA ILE A 658 49.75 31.69 18.43
C ILE A 658 49.42 32.97 19.23
N VAL A 659 48.48 33.82 18.76
CA VAL A 659 47.75 34.84 19.56
C VAL A 659 46.31 35.00 19.05
N TYR A 660 45.31 34.91 19.96
CA TYR A 660 43.93 35.42 19.79
C TYR A 660 43.80 36.80 20.48
N PRO A 661 42.93 37.68 19.96
CA PRO A 661 42.19 38.61 20.81
C PRO A 661 40.68 38.65 20.53
N ASP A 662 39.90 38.69 21.61
CA ASP A 662 38.46 38.93 21.67
C ASP A 662 38.05 40.35 21.23
N GLY A 663 36.86 40.43 20.62
CA GLY A 663 35.85 41.45 20.94
C GLY A 663 35.55 42.52 19.89
N ASP A 664 34.48 42.35 19.12
CA ASP A 664 33.47 43.41 18.91
C ASP A 664 32.10 42.85 18.49
N ASN A 665 31.05 43.38 19.12
CA ASN A 665 29.64 43.10 18.88
C ASN A 665 29.12 44.05 17.79
N THR A 666 28.96 43.59 16.55
CA THR A 666 27.95 44.15 15.64
C THR A 666 27.42 43.09 14.66
N LYS A 667 26.10 43.11 14.47
CA LYS A 667 25.34 42.29 13.52
C LYS A 667 26.02 42.20 12.14
N GLN A 668 26.46 41.01 11.78
CA GLN A 668 26.37 40.53 10.39
C GLN A 668 25.85 39.10 10.43
N LEU A 669 24.85 38.84 9.59
CA LEU A 669 24.49 37.49 9.17
C LEU A 669 25.78 36.84 8.63
N LEU A 670 26.34 35.92 9.38
CA LEU A 670 27.32 34.97 8.88
C LEU A 670 26.61 33.64 8.84
N GLU A 671 26.12 33.28 7.65
CA GLU A 671 26.06 31.87 7.28
C GLU A 671 27.45 31.28 7.51
N GLY A 672 27.50 30.18 8.24
CA GLY A 672 28.71 29.40 8.38
C GLY A 672 28.40 28.10 9.10
N PRO A 673 29.19 27.04 8.91
CA PRO A 673 29.81 26.58 7.68
C PRO A 673 29.25 25.19 7.31
N SER A 674 29.06 24.91 6.02
CA SER A 674 28.94 23.53 5.55
C SER A 674 30.29 22.85 5.75
N VAL A 675 30.41 22.09 6.83
CA VAL A 675 31.47 21.09 6.96
C VAL A 675 30.98 19.85 6.23
N ALA A 676 31.43 19.67 4.99
CA ALA A 676 31.41 18.36 4.36
C ALA A 676 32.43 17.49 5.11
N MET A 677 31.96 16.54 5.92
CA MET A 677 32.80 15.45 6.39
C MET A 677 32.68 14.31 5.39
N GLY A 678 33.82 13.91 4.85
CA GLY A 678 33.93 12.84 3.87
C GLY A 678 33.48 11.51 4.46
N SER A 679 32.93 10.68 3.57
CA SER A 679 32.89 9.24 3.70
C SER A 679 34.27 8.72 4.09
N ASP A 680 34.29 7.73 4.98
CA ASP A 680 35.43 7.00 5.52
C ASP A 680 36.03 7.62 6.79
N TYR A 681 35.63 7.09 7.96
CA TYR A 681 36.48 6.50 8.99
C TYR A 681 35.63 6.13 10.22
N ASP A 682 35.62 4.83 10.56
CA ASP A 682 35.23 4.31 11.87
C ASP A 682 36.04 5.02 12.97
N ASP A 683 35.38 5.78 13.85
CA ASP A 683 35.90 6.04 15.20
C ASP A 683 34.77 6.43 16.17
N SER A 684 34.57 5.58 17.18
CA SER A 684 33.57 5.76 18.24
C SER A 684 34.05 6.76 19.30
N PHE A 685 33.22 7.72 19.70
CA PHE A 685 33.46 8.52 20.90
C PHE A 685 32.23 8.55 21.83
N TYR A 686 32.44 8.09 23.07
CA TYR A 686 31.45 7.96 24.13
C TYR A 686 31.54 9.17 25.08
N VAL A 687 30.46 9.93 25.27
CA VAL A 687 30.32 10.85 26.42
C VAL A 687 28.89 10.81 26.94
N GLY A 688 28.69 10.08 28.04
CA GLY A 688 27.44 10.12 28.80
C GLY A 688 27.39 11.32 29.75
N TYR A 689 26.31 12.10 29.70
CA TYR A 689 25.89 12.94 30.82
C TYR A 689 24.41 12.71 31.11
N TRP A 690 24.15 12.19 32.31
CA TRP A 690 22.86 12.28 32.97
C TRP A 690 22.67 13.72 33.44
N LEU A 691 21.68 14.44 32.91
CA LEU A 691 21.24 15.72 33.44
C LEU A 691 19.76 15.64 33.82
N ASN A 692 19.55 15.45 35.12
CA ASN A 692 18.25 15.56 35.77
C ASN A 692 18.01 17.05 36.05
N GLY A 693 17.41 17.77 35.10
CA GLY A 693 17.08 19.19 35.21
C GLY A 693 16.40 19.74 33.96
N THR A 694 15.32 20.50 34.15
CA THR A 694 14.54 21.14 33.08
C THR A 694 15.41 22.10 32.27
N VAL A 695 15.68 21.75 31.00
CA VAL A 695 16.34 22.64 30.03
C VAL A 695 15.25 23.32 29.20
N THR A 696 15.01 24.61 29.43
CA THR A 696 14.25 25.46 28.51
C THR A 696 15.23 26.09 27.52
N GLY A 697 15.44 25.43 26.38
CA GLY A 697 16.25 25.92 25.26
C GLY A 697 16.13 25.01 24.04
N SER A 698 15.95 25.60 22.85
CA SER A 698 15.84 24.88 21.57
C SER A 698 17.20 24.24 21.23
N LEU A 699 17.28 22.91 21.22
CA LEU A 699 18.42 22.19 20.67
C LEU A 699 18.23 22.06 19.15
N GLY A 700 19.25 22.45 18.37
CA GLY A 700 19.27 22.35 16.92
C GLY A 700 19.62 20.94 16.43
N ASN A 701 19.15 20.62 15.22
CA ASN A 701 19.31 19.43 14.37
C ASN A 701 20.09 18.23 14.96
N VAL A 702 19.42 17.08 15.03
CA VAL A 702 20.03 15.77 15.31
C VAL A 702 20.12 15.01 13.99
N SER A 703 21.34 14.73 13.51
CA SER A 703 21.62 13.82 12.40
C SER A 703 22.14 12.51 12.97
N ASN A 704 21.45 11.39 12.72
CA ASN A 704 21.88 10.07 13.17
C ASN A 704 22.40 9.27 11.97
N SER A 705 23.68 8.92 11.92
CA SER A 705 24.20 7.98 10.94
C SER A 705 24.51 6.66 11.65
N GLY A 706 23.51 5.76 11.67
CA GLY A 706 23.66 4.38 12.10
C GLY A 706 23.64 4.15 13.61
N ALA A 707 22.46 3.88 14.17
CA ALA A 707 22.34 3.11 15.42
C ALA A 707 20.94 2.50 15.56
N SER A 708 20.89 1.18 15.74
CA SER A 708 19.67 0.44 16.07
C SER A 708 19.17 0.81 17.49
N GLY A 709 18.10 1.61 17.54
CA GLY A 709 17.15 1.68 18.65
C GLY A 709 17.53 2.57 19.85
N GLU A 710 16.94 3.77 19.93
CA GLU A 710 16.82 4.52 21.19
C GLU A 710 15.39 5.02 21.42
N ASN A 711 14.89 4.90 22.67
CA ASN A 711 13.61 5.44 23.11
C ASN A 711 13.85 6.82 23.76
N TYR A 712 13.29 7.89 23.20
CA TYR A 712 13.31 9.22 23.81
C TYR A 712 12.11 9.42 24.74
N ASP A 713 12.33 9.39 26.06
CA ASP A 713 11.34 9.77 27.10
C ASP A 713 11.85 11.01 27.85
N SER A 714 11.67 12.20 27.26
CA SER A 714 11.84 13.47 27.98
C SER A 714 11.14 14.63 27.26
N SER A 715 10.64 15.61 28.02
CA SER A 715 9.89 16.80 27.58
C SER A 715 10.73 17.79 26.75
N MET A 716 11.22 17.35 25.59
CA MET A 716 12.11 18.08 24.68
C MET A 716 11.37 18.47 23.40
N SER A 717 11.29 19.77 23.11
CA SER A 717 10.81 20.28 21.82
C SER A 717 11.86 20.04 20.72
N ILE A 718 11.66 19.03 19.87
CA ILE A 718 12.54 18.71 18.74
C ILE A 718 11.92 19.29 17.47
N THR A 719 12.58 20.25 16.82
CA THR A 719 12.00 20.97 15.67
C THR A 719 12.15 20.21 14.33
N THR A 720 13.26 19.50 14.13
CA THR A 720 13.56 18.73 12.90
C THR A 720 14.36 17.48 13.22
N VAL A 721 14.03 16.36 12.57
CA VAL A 721 14.80 15.10 12.60
C VAL A 721 15.15 14.70 11.17
N ASP A 722 16.38 14.26 10.94
CA ASP A 722 16.89 13.79 9.65
C ASP A 722 17.58 12.43 9.87
N LEU A 723 17.07 11.39 9.21
CA LEU A 723 17.54 10.00 9.36
C LEU A 723 18.70 9.62 8.43
N GLY A 724 19.02 10.43 7.40
CA GLY A 724 20.14 10.15 6.50
C GLY A 724 19.95 8.89 5.63
N GLN A 725 21.06 8.33 5.10
CA GLN A 725 21.03 7.10 4.28
C GLN A 725 21.18 5.85 5.17
N GLY A 726 20.20 4.94 5.17
CA GLY A 726 20.19 3.80 6.11
C GLY A 726 18.88 3.00 6.18
N ASN A 727 18.79 2.06 7.14
CA ASN A 727 17.55 1.36 7.50
C ASN A 727 17.25 1.70 8.97
N ASP A 728 16.79 2.91 9.23
CA ASP A 728 16.69 3.50 10.56
C ASP A 728 15.27 3.42 11.13
N LEU A 729 15.15 3.14 12.43
CA LEU A 729 13.86 3.03 13.14
C LEU A 729 13.74 4.13 14.20
N LEU A 730 12.84 5.08 13.99
CA LEU A 730 12.53 6.15 14.94
C LEU A 730 11.16 5.92 15.60
N LYS A 731 11.15 5.71 16.92
CA LYS A 731 9.92 5.59 17.72
C LYS A 731 9.81 6.73 18.72
N ILE A 732 8.75 7.52 18.64
CA ILE A 732 8.49 8.62 19.60
C ILE A 732 7.25 8.26 20.44
N ARG A 733 7.42 8.20 21.78
CA ARG A 733 6.33 7.92 22.75
C ARG A 733 6.27 9.03 23.81
N GLY A 734 5.18 9.80 23.87
CA GLY A 734 4.89 10.74 24.97
C GLY A 734 4.28 12.10 24.57
N ASN A 735 3.80 12.87 25.57
CA ASN A 735 3.22 14.22 25.43
C ASN A 735 4.30 15.26 25.01
N GLN A 736 4.50 15.48 23.71
CA GLN A 736 5.44 16.49 23.18
C GLN A 736 4.70 17.71 22.61
N GLN A 737 5.27 18.92 22.75
CA GLN A 737 4.61 20.19 22.38
C GLN A 737 5.09 20.84 21.07
N ALA A 738 6.13 20.34 20.37
CA ALA A 738 6.54 20.92 19.10
C ALA A 738 7.48 19.98 18.33
N LEU A 739 6.94 19.19 17.41
CA LEU A 739 7.70 18.52 16.36
C LEU A 739 7.16 18.98 15.00
N SER A 740 8.02 19.62 14.19
CA SER A 740 7.56 20.30 12.97
C SER A 740 7.98 19.62 11.66
N ARG A 741 9.13 18.92 11.60
CA ARG A 741 9.58 18.22 10.38
C ARG A 741 10.35 16.91 10.67
N VAL A 742 10.13 15.89 9.85
CA VAL A 742 10.93 14.66 9.80
C VAL A 742 11.36 14.43 8.35
N TYR A 743 12.65 14.16 8.11
CA TYR A 743 13.21 13.74 6.83
C TYR A 743 13.70 12.30 6.96
N MET A 744 13.16 11.40 6.13
CA MET A 744 13.57 10.00 5.97
C MET A 744 14.33 9.95 4.64
N GLY A 745 15.58 9.47 4.65
CA GLY A 745 16.49 9.56 3.50
C GLY A 745 16.45 8.33 2.60
N GLU A 746 17.52 8.06 1.85
CA GLU A 746 17.58 6.87 0.97
C GLU A 746 17.73 5.56 1.78
N GLY A 747 16.72 4.67 1.74
CA GLY A 747 16.76 3.34 2.38
C GLY A 747 15.40 2.72 2.78
N ASN A 748 15.36 1.86 3.80
CA ASN A 748 14.10 1.29 4.35
C ASN A 748 13.91 1.77 5.80
N ASP A 749 13.56 3.04 5.96
CA ASP A 749 13.38 3.65 7.27
C ASP A 749 11.97 3.37 7.83
N SER A 750 11.83 3.43 9.15
CA SER A 750 10.55 3.24 9.82
C SER A 750 10.32 4.31 10.89
N TYR A 751 9.20 5.01 10.81
CA TYR A 751 8.81 6.06 11.75
C TYR A 751 7.48 5.75 12.45
N GLU A 752 7.47 5.72 13.79
CA GLU A 752 6.28 5.46 14.60
C GLU A 752 5.97 6.63 15.54
N VAL A 753 4.76 7.21 15.41
CA VAL A 753 4.28 8.35 16.21
C VAL A 753 3.19 7.93 17.19
N GLY A 754 3.34 8.26 18.47
CA GLY A 754 2.28 8.20 19.49
C GLY A 754 1.57 9.54 19.74
N SER A 755 0.41 9.50 20.42
CA SER A 755 -0.46 10.63 20.83
C SER A 755 0.25 11.98 21.07
N MET A 756 -0.11 13.00 20.28
CA MET A 756 0.27 14.40 20.50
C MET A 756 -0.93 15.22 20.99
N ILE A 757 -0.91 15.68 22.24
CA ILE A 757 -1.96 16.57 22.76
C ILE A 757 -1.65 18.01 22.34
N GLY A 758 -2.39 18.53 21.36
CA GLY A 758 -2.37 19.95 21.01
C GLY A 758 -2.89 20.82 22.16
N ALA A 759 -2.12 21.83 22.56
CA ALA A 759 -2.64 22.87 23.45
C ALA A 759 -3.71 23.70 22.71
N PRO A 760 -4.83 24.06 23.36
CA PRO A 760 -5.90 24.81 22.70
C PRO A 760 -5.40 26.20 22.27
N GLY A 761 -5.41 26.46 20.96
CA GLY A 761 -5.18 27.80 20.39
C GLY A 761 -3.90 28.02 19.58
N VAL A 762 -3.21 26.98 19.11
CA VAL A 762 -2.04 27.12 18.22
C VAL A 762 -2.22 26.29 16.94
N ASP A 763 -2.89 26.86 15.93
CA ASP A 763 -3.14 26.21 14.62
C ASP A 763 -1.88 25.97 13.77
N SER A 764 -0.68 26.38 14.23
CA SER A 764 0.50 26.54 13.37
C SER A 764 1.62 25.50 13.54
N LEU A 765 1.39 24.39 14.27
CA LEU A 765 2.42 23.36 14.52
C LEU A 765 1.93 21.96 14.12
N LYS A 766 1.62 21.79 12.83
CA LYS A 766 1.38 20.47 12.23
C LYS A 766 2.71 19.87 11.77
N PRO A 767 3.05 18.62 12.11
CA PRO A 767 4.30 17.97 11.67
C PRO A 767 4.26 17.68 10.16
N HIS A 768 5.35 17.96 9.44
CA HIS A 768 5.54 17.51 8.06
C HIS A 768 6.49 16.32 8.03
N VAL A 769 6.11 15.21 7.40
CA VAL A 769 7.01 14.07 7.15
C VAL A 769 7.40 14.10 5.68
N PHE A 770 8.69 14.05 5.39
CA PHE A 770 9.26 13.95 4.05
C PHE A 770 10.00 12.62 3.96
N MET A 771 9.58 11.75 3.05
CA MET A 771 10.29 10.52 2.69
C MET A 771 11.02 10.75 1.38
N GLU A 772 12.28 10.31 1.24
CA GLU A 772 13.02 10.33 -0.03
C GLU A 772 12.80 9.00 -0.79
N SER A 773 13.77 8.51 -1.57
CA SER A 773 13.62 7.27 -2.34
C SER A 773 13.94 6.02 -1.51
N GLY A 774 12.96 5.15 -1.27
CA GLY A 774 13.11 4.00 -0.37
C GLY A 774 11.92 3.01 -0.34
N ASN A 775 11.91 2.08 0.61
CA ASN A 775 10.70 1.36 1.07
C ASN A 775 10.42 1.76 2.53
N ASP A 776 10.12 3.03 2.74
CA ASP A 776 9.92 3.59 4.07
C ASP A 776 8.55 3.18 4.65
N THR A 777 8.47 3.04 5.98
CA THR A 777 7.21 2.74 6.67
C THR A 777 6.88 3.80 7.71
N VAL A 778 5.75 4.48 7.55
CA VAL A 778 5.25 5.42 8.56
C VAL A 778 4.02 4.83 9.26
N VAL A 779 4.08 4.71 10.59
CA VAL A 779 2.96 4.27 11.44
C VAL A 779 2.50 5.41 12.33
N ILE A 780 1.29 5.91 12.10
CA ILE A 780 0.68 6.98 12.91
C ILE A 780 -0.30 6.35 13.91
N ARG A 781 0.00 6.43 15.21
CA ARG A 781 -0.89 5.99 16.30
C ARG A 781 -1.33 7.19 17.15
N SER A 782 -2.30 7.97 16.70
CA SER A 782 -2.75 9.16 17.45
C SER A 782 -4.24 9.44 17.33
N ASP A 783 -4.78 9.99 18.42
CA ASP A 783 -6.16 10.44 18.60
C ASP A 783 -6.30 11.95 18.26
N VAL A 784 -5.20 12.66 17.94
CA VAL A 784 -5.19 14.09 17.60
C VAL A 784 -4.02 14.41 16.65
N LEU A 785 -4.35 15.16 15.58
CA LEU A 785 -3.53 15.94 14.63
C LEU A 785 -2.42 15.20 13.83
N ALA A 786 -2.69 14.91 12.55
CA ALA A 786 -1.64 14.66 11.55
C ALA A 786 -1.51 15.86 10.61
N GLY A 787 -0.27 16.32 10.42
CA GLY A 787 0.11 17.24 9.35
C GLY A 787 0.50 16.52 8.06
N PHE A 788 1.06 17.27 7.11
CA PHE A 788 1.35 16.81 5.75
C PHE A 788 2.37 15.68 5.71
N VAL A 789 2.05 14.59 5.02
CA VAL A 789 3.00 13.52 4.68
C VAL A 789 3.31 13.64 3.18
N TYR A 790 4.59 13.86 2.86
CA TYR A 790 5.13 13.93 1.51
C TYR A 790 6.09 12.76 1.30
N ALA A 791 5.93 12.05 0.21
CA ALA A 791 6.72 10.87 -0.08
C ALA A 791 7.44 11.00 -1.44
N GLY A 792 8.75 10.74 -1.48
CA GLY A 792 9.69 10.84 -2.63
C GLY A 792 9.72 9.58 -3.48
N SER A 793 10.57 9.40 -4.50
CA SER A 793 10.42 8.26 -5.44
C SER A 793 10.78 6.88 -4.84
N GLY A 794 9.82 6.01 -4.48
CA GLY A 794 10.06 4.68 -3.85
C GLY A 794 8.78 3.87 -3.56
N SER A 795 8.88 2.61 -3.08
CA SER A 795 7.73 1.78 -2.66
C SER A 795 7.46 1.91 -1.16
N ASP A 796 7.08 3.11 -0.74
CA ASP A 796 6.83 3.45 0.66
C ASP A 796 5.42 3.05 1.12
N ASN A 797 5.30 2.67 2.40
CA ASN A 797 4.06 2.26 3.06
C ASN A 797 3.66 3.28 4.15
N VAL A 798 2.43 3.81 4.07
CA VAL A 798 1.85 4.64 5.13
C VAL A 798 0.70 3.88 5.80
N THR A 799 0.84 3.64 7.11
CA THR A 799 -0.19 3.02 7.94
C THR A 799 -0.72 4.01 8.98
N VAL A 800 -2.03 4.22 9.00
CA VAL A 800 -2.70 5.07 10.00
C VAL A 800 -3.53 4.20 10.96
N GLN A 801 -3.35 4.40 12.26
CA GLN A 801 -4.06 3.72 13.35
C GLN A 801 -4.65 4.77 14.31
N GLY A 802 -5.76 5.42 13.94
CA GLY A 802 -6.47 6.42 14.78
C GLY A 802 -7.37 7.38 13.99
N ASP A 803 -8.11 8.25 14.70
CA ASP A 803 -8.95 9.32 14.12
C ASP A 803 -8.08 10.49 13.60
N LEU A 804 -8.28 10.90 12.34
CA LEU A 804 -7.59 12.03 11.72
C LEU A 804 -8.38 13.34 11.89
N ASP A 805 -7.69 14.39 12.32
CA ASP A 805 -8.26 15.72 12.51
C ASP A 805 -8.47 16.47 11.17
N ALA A 806 -9.29 17.52 11.22
CA ALA A 806 -10.00 18.21 10.12
C ALA A 806 -9.27 18.67 8.83
N GLU A 807 -7.95 18.50 8.68
CA GLU A 807 -7.16 19.08 7.57
C GLU A 807 -5.89 18.26 7.21
N ALA A 808 -5.94 16.93 7.37
CA ALA A 808 -4.81 16.08 6.98
C ALA A 808 -4.74 15.90 5.44
N VAL A 809 -3.59 16.20 4.85
CA VAL A 809 -3.28 15.93 3.43
C VAL A 809 -2.18 14.88 3.38
N ILE A 810 -2.47 13.76 2.73
CA ILE A 810 -1.49 12.70 2.47
C ILE A 810 -1.22 12.71 0.97
N ASP A 811 -0.03 13.17 0.59
CA ASP A 811 0.40 13.23 -0.80
C ASP A 811 1.28 12.02 -1.11
N LEU A 812 0.68 11.03 -1.77
CA LEU A 812 1.34 9.81 -2.19
C LEU A 812 1.71 10.01 -3.67
N GLY A 813 2.99 10.24 -3.97
CA GLY A 813 3.47 10.22 -5.36
C GLY A 813 3.42 8.81 -5.98
N SER A 814 4.06 8.61 -7.14
CA SER A 814 4.02 7.37 -7.93
C SER A 814 4.36 6.07 -7.17
N GLY A 815 3.56 5.00 -7.34
CA GLY A 815 3.91 3.60 -7.01
C GLY A 815 3.65 3.12 -5.57
N ARG A 816 2.67 3.66 -4.85
CA ARG A 816 2.57 3.53 -3.37
C ARG A 816 1.34 2.82 -2.83
N SER A 817 1.41 2.42 -1.56
CA SER A 817 0.32 1.79 -0.81
C SER A 817 -0.04 2.51 0.48
N TYR A 818 -1.34 2.75 0.68
CA TYR A 818 -1.92 3.25 1.93
C TYR A 818 -2.84 2.20 2.54
N SER A 819 -2.71 1.99 3.85
CA SER A 819 -3.54 1.06 4.62
C SER A 819 -4.05 1.72 5.92
N SER A 820 -5.35 1.61 6.18
CA SER A 820 -5.96 1.98 7.47
C SER A 820 -6.86 0.86 7.98
N ASN A 821 -6.72 0.50 9.27
CA ASN A 821 -7.32 -0.69 9.87
C ASN A 821 -8.41 -0.40 10.95
N TYR A 822 -8.95 0.83 11.05
CA TYR A 822 -9.95 1.21 12.07
C TYR A 822 -11.10 2.09 11.54
N GLU A 823 -12.29 2.03 12.16
CA GLU A 823 -13.41 2.96 11.91
C GLU A 823 -12.94 4.41 12.14
N THR A 824 -12.78 5.17 11.06
CA THR A 824 -12.21 6.52 11.11
C THR A 824 -13.26 7.52 10.66
N THR A 825 -13.76 8.40 11.54
CA THR A 825 -14.76 9.39 11.14
C THR A 825 -14.08 10.66 10.61
N TYR A 826 -14.03 10.82 9.29
CA TYR A 826 -13.44 12.02 8.66
C TYR A 826 -14.39 13.21 8.75
N THR A 827 -14.16 14.10 9.71
CA THR A 827 -15.13 15.18 9.99
C THR A 827 -15.07 16.31 8.94
N ASN A 828 -13.95 16.50 8.21
CA ASN A 828 -13.77 17.60 7.23
C ASN A 828 -13.01 17.23 5.93
N GLY A 829 -12.96 15.95 5.54
CA GLY A 829 -12.45 15.50 4.23
C GLY A 829 -11.04 14.91 4.26
N LEU A 830 -10.83 13.90 3.42
CA LEU A 830 -9.55 13.26 3.10
C LEU A 830 -9.28 13.54 1.61
N SER A 831 -8.14 14.14 1.29
CA SER A 831 -7.66 14.28 -0.10
C SER A 831 -6.49 13.34 -0.30
N LEU A 832 -6.65 12.38 -1.21
CA LEU A 832 -5.60 11.49 -1.68
C LEU A 832 -5.34 11.87 -3.14
N GLY A 833 -4.20 12.51 -3.40
CA GLY A 833 -3.83 13.05 -4.71
C GLY A 833 -3.86 14.58 -4.78
N ASN A 834 -2.99 15.12 -5.65
CA ASN A 834 -2.71 16.54 -5.83
C ASN A 834 -3.94 17.32 -6.29
N ASP A 835 -4.34 18.30 -5.49
CA ASP A 835 -5.51 19.12 -5.72
C ASP A 835 -5.25 20.41 -6.52
N ASN A 836 -4.00 20.80 -6.90
CA ASN A 836 -3.76 22.06 -7.62
C ASN A 836 -2.38 22.32 -8.32
N ASN A 837 -1.60 21.34 -8.80
CA ASN A 837 -0.35 21.65 -9.52
C ASN A 837 -0.13 20.86 -10.82
N THR A 838 0.12 21.57 -11.92
CA THR A 838 0.21 21.08 -13.31
C THR A 838 1.49 20.31 -13.66
N ASP A 839 2.14 19.64 -12.71
CA ASP A 839 3.35 18.86 -12.99
C ASP A 839 3.44 17.62 -12.08
N LEU A 840 3.53 16.45 -12.72
CA LEU A 840 4.16 15.21 -12.26
C LEU A 840 3.60 14.54 -10.98
N ALA A 841 2.48 13.81 -11.12
CA ALA A 841 2.21 12.62 -10.32
C ALA A 841 1.47 11.60 -11.21
N THR A 842 2.09 10.46 -11.48
CA THR A 842 1.53 9.33 -12.25
C THR A 842 1.54 8.11 -11.34
N ASP A 843 0.48 7.30 -11.36
CA ASP A 843 0.35 5.95 -10.76
C ASP A 843 0.17 5.83 -9.21
N VAL A 844 -1.03 5.51 -8.73
CA VAL A 844 -1.28 5.00 -7.36
C VAL A 844 -1.64 3.50 -7.45
N ASN A 845 -0.64 2.62 -7.39
CA ASN A 845 -0.84 1.18 -7.63
C ASN A 845 -1.88 0.50 -6.70
N THR A 846 -1.95 0.81 -5.41
CA THR A 846 -2.91 0.14 -4.49
C THR A 846 -3.33 0.99 -3.28
N LEU A 847 -4.62 1.26 -3.10
CA LEU A 847 -5.18 1.96 -1.93
C LEU A 847 -6.13 1.02 -1.15
N LEU A 848 -5.87 0.75 0.13
CA LEU A 848 -6.72 -0.08 0.99
C LEU A 848 -7.25 0.71 2.20
N VAL A 849 -8.57 0.90 2.29
CA VAL A 849 -9.24 1.58 3.41
C VAL A 849 -10.18 0.59 4.11
N GLN A 850 -9.85 0.10 5.31
CA GLN A 850 -10.68 -0.92 5.99
C GLN A 850 -11.77 -0.34 6.93
N GLY A 851 -11.79 0.98 7.16
CA GLY A 851 -12.76 1.68 8.02
C GLY A 851 -13.93 2.35 7.26
N ASP A 852 -14.99 2.73 7.99
CA ASP A 852 -16.09 3.56 7.44
C ASP A 852 -15.59 4.93 6.99
N MET A 853 -16.01 5.37 5.81
CA MET A 853 -15.81 6.74 5.34
C MET A 853 -17.13 7.50 5.47
N GLY A 854 -17.31 8.21 6.59
CA GLY A 854 -18.46 9.09 6.83
C GLY A 854 -18.07 10.56 6.67
N PHE A 855 -18.71 11.28 5.76
CA PHE A 855 -18.47 12.71 5.53
C PHE A 855 -19.66 13.56 6.00
N THR A 856 -19.44 14.42 7.00
CA THR A 856 -20.41 15.45 7.38
C THR A 856 -20.39 16.61 6.38
N THR A 857 -21.57 17.00 5.91
CA THR A 857 -21.85 17.96 4.82
C THR A 857 -20.91 19.17 4.71
N GLY A 858 -20.33 19.38 3.52
CA GLY A 858 -19.83 20.71 3.10
C GLY A 858 -18.44 20.80 2.47
N ILE A 859 -17.63 19.72 2.45
CA ILE A 859 -16.26 19.73 1.89
C ILE A 859 -16.05 18.48 1.03
N ASN A 860 -15.44 18.66 -0.16
CA ASN A 860 -15.22 17.59 -1.14
C ASN A 860 -14.08 16.68 -0.67
N ALA A 861 -14.36 15.44 -0.30
CA ALA A 861 -13.34 14.39 -0.31
C ALA A 861 -13.16 13.94 -1.76
N LYS A 862 -11.92 13.97 -2.24
CA LYS A 862 -11.55 13.57 -3.59
C LYS A 862 -10.45 12.53 -3.51
N ILE A 863 -10.73 11.36 -4.07
CA ILE A 863 -9.71 10.35 -4.38
C ILE A 863 -9.47 10.51 -5.87
N TYR A 864 -8.22 10.84 -6.24
CA TYR A 864 -7.81 10.96 -7.64
C TYR A 864 -6.90 9.79 -8.00
N GLY A 865 -7.31 8.97 -8.97
CA GLY A 865 -6.40 8.05 -9.64
C GLY A 865 -5.45 8.82 -10.56
N GLY A 866 -4.21 8.36 -10.66
CA GLY A 866 -3.19 8.96 -11.51
C GLY A 866 -3.40 8.59 -12.99
N ALA A 867 -2.41 8.88 -13.84
CA ALA A 867 -2.28 8.12 -15.09
C ALA A 867 -1.69 6.75 -14.72
N GLY A 868 -2.37 5.61 -14.93
CA GLY A 868 -1.90 4.29 -14.48
C GLY A 868 -2.88 3.11 -14.56
N GLN A 869 -2.56 1.96 -13.94
CA GLN A 869 -3.57 0.94 -13.56
C GLN A 869 -3.63 0.91 -12.03
N ASP A 870 -4.61 1.59 -11.47
CA ASP A 870 -4.74 1.78 -10.04
C ASP A 870 -5.76 0.79 -9.45
N SER A 871 -5.49 0.24 -8.26
CA SER A 871 -6.44 -0.61 -7.53
C SER A 871 -6.84 -0.01 -6.19
N VAL A 872 -8.10 0.36 -6.03
CA VAL A 872 -8.64 0.94 -4.80
C VAL A 872 -9.62 -0.03 -4.16
N THR A 873 -9.41 -0.39 -2.89
CA THR A 873 -10.33 -1.21 -2.09
C THR A 873 -10.76 -0.46 -0.83
N ILE A 874 -12.08 -0.30 -0.65
CA ILE A 874 -12.71 0.35 0.49
C ILE A 874 -13.62 -0.67 1.18
N GLY A 875 -13.23 -1.11 2.38
CA GLY A 875 -13.95 -2.10 3.20
C GLY A 875 -15.16 -1.55 3.97
N GLY A 876 -15.20 -0.24 4.26
CA GLY A 876 -16.25 0.41 5.05
C GLY A 876 -17.42 1.03 4.26
N VAL A 877 -18.38 1.64 4.98
CA VAL A 877 -19.50 2.43 4.45
C VAL A 877 -18.93 3.67 3.78
N VAL A 878 -19.34 3.94 2.54
CA VAL A 878 -19.06 5.23 1.89
C VAL A 878 -20.34 6.05 1.97
N SER A 879 -20.37 7.03 2.88
CA SER A 879 -21.53 7.90 3.10
C SER A 879 -21.12 9.37 3.09
N GLY A 880 -21.78 10.18 2.28
CA GLY A 880 -21.50 11.61 2.28
C GLY A 880 -22.56 12.40 1.54
N GLY A 881 -22.84 13.63 1.99
CA GLY A 881 -23.72 14.55 1.27
C GLY A 881 -23.11 15.04 -0.06
N SER A 882 -23.89 15.80 -0.83
CA SER A 882 -23.49 16.48 -2.10
C SER A 882 -22.04 17.00 -2.06
N GLY A 883 -21.09 16.27 -2.67
CA GLY A 883 -19.67 16.68 -2.74
C GLY A 883 -18.63 15.56 -2.52
N THR A 884 -19.02 14.38 -2.03
CA THR A 884 -18.08 13.23 -1.97
C THR A 884 -17.86 12.67 -3.38
N LEU A 885 -16.62 12.72 -3.87
CA LEU A 885 -16.26 12.33 -5.22
C LEU A 885 -15.09 11.33 -5.20
N ILE A 886 -15.28 10.17 -5.81
CA ILE A 886 -14.19 9.26 -6.20
C ILE A 886 -13.99 9.45 -7.70
N ASP A 887 -12.80 9.84 -8.13
CA ASP A 887 -12.47 10.11 -9.52
C ASP A 887 -11.30 9.21 -9.90
N LEU A 888 -11.55 8.20 -10.74
CA LEU A 888 -10.52 7.21 -11.10
C LEU A 888 -9.48 7.78 -12.07
N GLY A 889 -9.75 8.91 -12.75
CA GLY A 889 -8.71 9.60 -13.51
C GLY A 889 -8.49 9.02 -14.91
N SER A 890 -7.30 8.52 -15.24
CA SER A 890 -7.02 7.99 -16.58
C SER A 890 -6.22 6.69 -16.47
N GLY A 891 -6.76 5.56 -16.92
CA GLY A 891 -6.19 4.26 -16.62
C GLY A 891 -7.12 3.10 -16.91
N ASN A 892 -6.68 1.87 -16.62
CA ASN A 892 -7.60 0.73 -16.47
C ASN A 892 -7.67 0.42 -14.98
N ASP A 893 -8.50 1.15 -14.26
CA ASP A 893 -8.53 1.19 -12.81
C ASP A 893 -9.56 0.22 -12.23
N THR A 894 -9.33 -0.26 -11.02
CA THR A 894 -10.26 -1.15 -10.32
C THR A 894 -10.60 -0.60 -8.94
N LEU A 895 -11.88 -0.30 -8.70
CA LEU A 895 -12.43 0.14 -7.43
C LEU A 895 -13.34 -0.93 -6.84
N VAL A 896 -13.10 -1.31 -5.58
CA VAL A 896 -13.93 -2.24 -4.81
C VAL A 896 -14.46 -1.54 -3.57
N ILE A 897 -15.77 -1.50 -3.38
CA ILE A 897 -16.45 -0.85 -2.25
C ILE A 897 -17.34 -1.84 -1.50
N GLY A 898 -17.19 -1.86 -0.18
CA GLY A 898 -18.12 -2.52 0.74
C GLY A 898 -17.87 -4.01 0.90
N GLN A 899 -16.61 -4.48 0.83
CA GLN A 899 -16.23 -5.90 0.97
C GLN A 899 -16.84 -6.58 2.21
N LEU A 900 -17.20 -5.81 3.26
CA LEU A 900 -17.85 -6.28 4.50
C LEU A 900 -19.38 -6.04 4.58
N GLY A 901 -20.07 -5.85 3.44
CA GLY A 901 -21.53 -5.67 3.41
C GLY A 901 -22.03 -4.25 3.70
N ARG A 902 -21.16 -3.25 3.57
CA ARG A 902 -21.42 -1.84 3.89
C ARG A 902 -21.80 -1.03 2.62
N PRO A 903 -22.82 -0.12 2.65
CA PRO A 903 -23.36 0.49 1.44
C PRO A 903 -22.62 1.75 0.94
N LEU A 904 -22.70 2.00 -0.38
CA LEU A 904 -22.54 3.33 -1.00
C LEU A 904 -23.85 4.14 -0.83
N SER A 905 -23.79 5.26 -0.13
CA SER A 905 -24.98 5.99 0.34
C SER A 905 -24.78 7.51 0.43
N GLY A 906 -25.87 8.25 0.68
CA GLY A 906 -25.83 9.67 1.02
C GLY A 906 -25.67 10.68 -0.13
N GLY A 907 -25.48 10.22 -1.37
CA GLY A 907 -25.19 11.08 -2.53
C GLY A 907 -23.72 11.05 -2.98
N ALA A 908 -22.91 10.11 -2.48
CA ALA A 908 -21.54 9.91 -2.94
C ALA A 908 -21.48 9.61 -4.45
N THR A 909 -20.54 10.22 -5.15
CA THR A 909 -20.38 10.11 -6.62
C THR A 909 -19.07 9.39 -6.96
N ILE A 910 -19.12 8.45 -7.90
CA ILE A 910 -17.97 7.78 -8.52
C ILE A 910 -17.93 8.21 -9.98
N ASN A 911 -16.80 8.73 -10.44
CA ASN A 911 -16.49 8.97 -11.85
C ASN A 911 -15.40 7.99 -12.25
N MET A 912 -15.74 7.10 -13.17
CA MET A 912 -14.77 6.27 -13.88
C MET A 912 -14.21 7.13 -15.01
N GLY A 913 -12.93 6.96 -15.25
CA GLY A 913 -12.04 7.94 -15.84
C GLY A 913 -11.99 7.88 -17.36
N THR A 914 -10.78 7.83 -17.90
CA THR A 914 -10.55 7.35 -19.26
C THR A 914 -9.86 5.99 -19.24
N GLY A 915 -10.42 4.96 -19.85
CA GLY A 915 -9.88 3.61 -19.99
C GLY A 915 -10.83 2.54 -19.46
N ALA A 916 -10.44 1.26 -19.46
CA ALA A 916 -11.35 0.15 -19.17
C ALA A 916 -11.47 -0.13 -17.66
N ASP A 917 -12.25 0.70 -16.96
CA ASP A 917 -12.34 0.69 -15.51
C ASP A 917 -13.35 -0.34 -14.98
N LYS A 918 -13.14 -0.75 -13.72
CA LYS A 918 -13.98 -1.74 -13.03
C LYS A 918 -14.38 -1.27 -11.65
N VAL A 919 -15.69 -1.17 -11.39
CA VAL A 919 -16.23 -0.81 -10.07
C VAL A 919 -17.05 -1.97 -9.52
N ASN A 920 -16.68 -2.49 -8.35
CA ASN A 920 -17.44 -3.51 -7.61
C ASN A 920 -18.01 -2.91 -6.33
N ILE A 921 -19.34 -2.90 -6.16
CA ILE A 921 -20.04 -2.34 -5.00
C ILE A 921 -20.91 -3.41 -4.36
N THR A 922 -20.74 -3.69 -3.07
CA THR A 922 -21.58 -4.71 -2.41
C THR A 922 -23.04 -4.26 -2.24
N THR A 923 -23.28 -3.02 -1.80
CA THR A 923 -24.64 -2.46 -1.65
C THR A 923 -24.67 -0.98 -2.03
N MET A 924 -25.70 -0.55 -2.76
CA MET A 924 -25.91 0.84 -3.17
C MET A 924 -27.32 1.30 -2.79
N THR A 925 -27.42 2.38 -2.03
CA THR A 925 -28.71 2.89 -1.53
C THR A 925 -29.07 4.26 -2.09
N ASP A 926 -28.12 5.19 -2.27
CA ASP A 926 -28.37 6.54 -2.82
C ASP A 926 -27.07 7.17 -3.41
N GLY A 927 -26.20 6.34 -4.00
CA GLY A 927 -24.98 6.81 -4.67
C GLY A 927 -25.20 7.27 -6.11
N VAL A 928 -24.17 7.83 -6.73
CA VAL A 928 -24.09 8.12 -8.17
C VAL A 928 -22.84 7.44 -8.73
N VAL A 929 -22.96 6.72 -9.84
CA VAL A 929 -21.82 6.18 -10.60
C VAL A 929 -21.90 6.72 -12.03
N ASN A 930 -20.84 7.34 -12.51
CA ASN A 930 -20.69 7.79 -13.89
C ASN A 930 -19.53 7.00 -14.48
N THR A 931 -19.78 6.20 -15.51
CA THR A 931 -18.71 5.42 -16.15
C THR A 931 -17.87 6.31 -17.07
N GLY A 932 -18.49 7.26 -17.77
CA GLY A 932 -17.74 8.28 -18.52
C GLY A 932 -18.33 8.49 -19.90
N THR A 933 -17.54 9.08 -20.80
CA THR A 933 -17.92 9.26 -22.21
C THR A 933 -16.81 8.81 -23.15
N ASP A 934 -15.88 8.02 -22.67
CA ASP A 934 -14.80 7.52 -23.51
C ASP A 934 -15.29 6.38 -24.41
N THR A 935 -14.35 5.70 -25.06
CA THR A 935 -14.63 4.58 -25.98
C THR A 935 -14.25 3.22 -25.40
N ASP A 936 -13.71 3.21 -24.18
CA ASP A 936 -13.32 2.00 -23.50
C ASP A 936 -14.56 1.41 -22.80
N ILE A 937 -14.53 0.11 -22.50
CA ILE A 937 -15.69 -0.57 -21.92
C ILE A 937 -15.49 -0.64 -20.41
N ASP A 938 -16.30 0.12 -19.69
CA ASP A 938 -16.35 0.09 -18.24
C ASP A 938 -17.25 -1.03 -17.74
N THR A 939 -16.89 -1.61 -16.59
CA THR A 939 -17.71 -2.61 -15.91
C THR A 939 -18.08 -2.17 -14.51
N VAL A 940 -19.38 -2.07 -14.21
CA VAL A 940 -19.88 -1.83 -12.85
C VAL A 940 -20.65 -3.04 -12.35
N LYS A 941 -20.20 -3.65 -11.25
CA LYS A 941 -20.89 -4.73 -10.57
C LYS A 941 -21.45 -4.27 -9.24
N ILE A 942 -22.74 -4.50 -8.99
CA ILE A 942 -23.41 -4.14 -7.74
C ILE A 942 -24.09 -5.36 -7.13
N GLY A 943 -23.80 -5.70 -5.88
CA GLY A 943 -24.48 -6.79 -5.18
C GLY A 943 -25.98 -6.52 -4.98
N THR A 944 -26.31 -5.45 -4.25
CA THR A 944 -27.71 -5.01 -4.02
C THR A 944 -27.88 -3.52 -4.30
N MET A 945 -28.80 -3.14 -5.19
CA MET A 945 -29.17 -1.75 -5.48
C MET A 945 -30.60 -1.45 -4.98
N SER A 946 -30.71 -0.67 -3.92
CA SER A 946 -32.00 -0.23 -3.34
C SER A 946 -32.37 1.21 -3.71
N GLY A 947 -31.44 1.98 -4.27
CA GLY A 947 -31.59 3.37 -4.73
C GLY A 947 -30.31 3.90 -5.39
N GLY A 948 -30.22 5.20 -5.68
CA GLY A 948 -29.09 5.81 -6.41
C GLY A 948 -29.21 5.83 -7.94
N THR A 949 -28.18 6.33 -8.65
CA THR A 949 -28.16 6.50 -10.12
C THR A 949 -26.85 6.01 -10.73
N ILE A 950 -26.91 5.30 -11.86
CA ILE A 950 -25.78 4.94 -12.71
C ILE A 950 -25.97 5.64 -14.05
N ASN A 951 -24.95 6.34 -14.55
CA ASN A 951 -24.91 6.95 -15.87
C ASN A 951 -23.81 6.26 -16.68
N MET A 952 -24.19 5.63 -17.78
CA MET A 952 -23.32 4.83 -18.62
C MET A 952 -22.76 5.68 -19.77
N GLY A 953 -21.51 5.40 -20.12
CA GLY A 953 -20.84 5.71 -21.36
C GLY A 953 -21.18 4.69 -22.43
N ALA A 954 -20.45 4.73 -23.54
CA ALA A 954 -20.80 4.00 -24.74
C ALA A 954 -20.24 2.56 -24.72
N GLY A 955 -21.12 1.56 -24.68
CA GLY A 955 -20.74 0.14 -24.73
C GLY A 955 -20.45 -0.48 -23.36
N ASP A 956 -20.77 0.22 -22.27
CA ASP A 956 -20.48 -0.21 -20.91
C ASP A 956 -21.37 -1.34 -20.43
N ILE A 957 -20.87 -2.06 -19.43
CA ILE A 957 -21.50 -3.27 -18.88
C ILE A 957 -21.80 -3.07 -17.39
N ILE A 958 -23.08 -3.17 -17.03
CA ILE A 958 -23.53 -3.09 -15.64
C ILE A 958 -24.11 -4.45 -15.22
N GLU A 959 -23.63 -5.00 -14.11
CA GLU A 959 -24.18 -6.20 -13.49
C GLU A 959 -24.75 -5.87 -12.11
N VAL A 960 -26.02 -6.15 -11.87
CA VAL A 960 -26.66 -5.96 -10.55
C VAL A 960 -27.21 -7.29 -10.03
N GLY A 961 -26.78 -7.71 -8.85
CA GLY A 961 -27.30 -8.92 -8.21
C GLY A 961 -28.80 -8.77 -7.90
N LYS A 962 -29.17 -7.86 -7.01
CA LYS A 962 -30.57 -7.59 -6.66
C LYS A 962 -30.92 -6.11 -6.81
N MET A 963 -31.90 -5.81 -7.64
CA MET A 963 -32.41 -4.43 -7.84
C MET A 963 -33.81 -4.29 -7.24
N SER A 964 -33.92 -3.49 -6.17
CA SER A 964 -35.20 -3.11 -5.55
C SER A 964 -35.52 -1.62 -5.68
N GLY A 965 -34.62 -0.82 -6.25
CA GLY A 965 -34.76 0.61 -6.53
C GLY A 965 -33.54 1.16 -7.29
N GLY A 966 -33.50 2.48 -7.52
CA GLY A 966 -32.38 3.15 -8.21
C GLY A 966 -32.58 3.30 -9.72
N LYS A 967 -31.70 4.05 -10.41
CA LYS A 967 -31.80 4.32 -11.86
C LYS A 967 -30.52 3.93 -12.59
N VAL A 968 -30.65 3.41 -13.81
CA VAL A 968 -29.56 3.14 -14.75
C VAL A 968 -29.87 3.89 -16.04
N ASN A 969 -28.99 4.81 -16.43
CA ASN A 969 -29.13 5.65 -17.62
C ASN A 969 -28.03 5.28 -18.62
N GLY A 970 -28.38 4.54 -19.65
CA GLY A 970 -27.59 4.28 -20.85
C GLY A 970 -27.25 5.55 -21.62
N SER A 971 -26.18 5.46 -22.40
CA SER A 971 -25.66 6.51 -23.25
C SER A 971 -26.46 6.64 -24.57
N SER A 972 -26.12 7.66 -25.36
CA SER A 972 -26.68 7.80 -26.70
C SER A 972 -26.11 6.81 -27.72
N ALA A 973 -25.02 6.09 -27.41
CA ALA A 973 -24.39 5.12 -28.29
C ALA A 973 -25.14 3.78 -28.32
N THR A 974 -24.66 2.82 -29.13
CA THR A 974 -25.18 1.45 -29.21
C THR A 974 -24.38 0.54 -28.28
N ASP A 975 -24.98 -0.56 -27.84
CA ASP A 975 -24.39 -1.73 -27.15
C ASP A 975 -24.28 -1.71 -25.61
N ASP A 976 -24.87 -0.71 -24.94
CA ASP A 976 -24.94 -0.67 -23.47
C ASP A 976 -25.70 -1.88 -22.90
N THR A 977 -25.11 -2.56 -21.91
CA THR A 977 -25.65 -3.81 -21.35
C THR A 977 -25.91 -3.69 -19.84
N LEU A 978 -27.12 -4.08 -19.42
CA LEU A 978 -27.50 -4.26 -18.02
C LEU A 978 -27.90 -5.71 -17.76
N THR A 979 -27.18 -6.40 -16.87
CA THR A 979 -27.47 -7.78 -16.46
C THR A 979 -27.92 -7.82 -15.01
N ILE A 980 -29.01 -8.53 -14.72
CA ILE A 980 -29.54 -8.73 -13.37
C ILE A 980 -29.33 -10.18 -12.95
N THR A 981 -28.39 -10.48 -12.06
CA THR A 981 -27.92 -11.87 -11.83
C THR A 981 -28.55 -12.60 -10.66
N GLY A 982 -29.06 -11.89 -9.64
CA GLY A 982 -29.77 -12.47 -8.49
C GLY A 982 -31.25 -12.73 -8.78
N THR A 983 -31.99 -13.27 -7.80
CA THR A 983 -33.41 -13.64 -7.98
C THR A 983 -34.36 -12.68 -7.24
N GLY A 984 -35.57 -12.49 -7.78
CA GLY A 984 -36.65 -11.74 -7.11
C GLY A 984 -36.57 -10.22 -7.23
N SER A 985 -35.83 -9.68 -8.21
CA SER A 985 -35.83 -8.24 -8.53
C SER A 985 -37.13 -7.86 -9.25
N THR A 986 -37.67 -6.68 -8.94
CA THR A 986 -38.79 -6.08 -9.68
C THR A 986 -38.39 -4.69 -10.14
N ILE A 987 -38.18 -4.54 -11.44
CA ILE A 987 -37.61 -3.34 -12.06
C ILE A 987 -38.74 -2.61 -12.80
N SER A 988 -38.84 -1.30 -12.66
CA SER A 988 -39.68 -0.51 -13.56
C SER A 988 -38.84 -0.03 -14.74
N ALA A 989 -39.39 -0.01 -15.94
CA ALA A 989 -38.72 0.59 -17.11
C ALA A 989 -38.36 2.07 -16.91
N SER A 990 -39.00 2.77 -15.96
CA SER A 990 -38.60 4.14 -15.59
C SER A 990 -37.27 4.22 -14.83
N ASN A 991 -36.79 3.07 -14.34
CA ASN A 991 -35.50 2.91 -13.67
C ASN A 991 -34.38 2.52 -14.63
N VAL A 992 -34.69 2.21 -15.90
CA VAL A 992 -33.72 1.83 -16.93
C VAL A 992 -33.96 2.67 -18.18
N PHE A 993 -33.13 3.70 -18.37
CA PHE A 993 -33.23 4.68 -19.46
C PHE A 993 -32.11 4.44 -20.46
N GLY A 994 -32.34 4.48 -21.77
CA GLY A 994 -31.26 4.48 -22.78
C GLY A 994 -30.43 3.20 -22.97
N VAL A 995 -30.63 2.16 -22.14
CA VAL A 995 -29.92 0.87 -22.24
C VAL A 995 -30.47 0.03 -23.39
N GLU A 996 -29.58 -0.53 -24.21
CA GLU A 996 -29.94 -1.32 -25.39
C GLU A 996 -30.20 -2.80 -25.05
N ASN A 997 -29.32 -3.41 -24.26
CA ASN A 997 -29.39 -4.82 -23.89
C ASN A 997 -29.70 -4.99 -22.39
N VAL A 998 -30.81 -5.65 -22.06
CA VAL A 998 -31.21 -5.93 -20.68
C VAL A 998 -31.34 -7.44 -20.50
N ASP A 999 -30.46 -8.06 -19.71
CA ASP A 999 -30.51 -9.49 -19.39
C ASP A 999 -31.12 -9.70 -17.99
N LEU A 1000 -32.29 -10.34 -17.96
CA LEU A 1000 -32.98 -10.73 -16.75
C LEU A 1000 -32.58 -12.16 -16.35
N GLY A 1001 -31.76 -12.25 -15.31
CA GLY A 1001 -31.50 -13.52 -14.64
C GLY A 1001 -32.77 -14.17 -14.08
N ALA A 1002 -32.63 -15.42 -13.64
CA ALA A 1002 -33.77 -16.24 -13.21
C ALA A 1002 -34.63 -15.58 -12.12
N GLY A 1003 -35.96 -15.64 -12.28
CA GLY A 1003 -36.92 -15.19 -11.28
C GLY A 1003 -37.04 -13.66 -11.13
N ASN A 1004 -36.53 -12.88 -12.08
CA ASN A 1004 -36.66 -11.42 -12.08
C ASN A 1004 -37.83 -10.94 -12.93
N ARG A 1005 -38.33 -9.74 -12.62
CA ARG A 1005 -39.43 -9.09 -13.33
C ARG A 1005 -39.05 -7.68 -13.78
N ILE A 1006 -39.40 -7.31 -15.01
CA ILE A 1006 -39.40 -5.93 -15.49
C ILE A 1006 -40.82 -5.49 -15.87
N ASN A 1007 -41.24 -4.32 -15.38
CA ASN A 1007 -42.54 -3.72 -15.64
C ASN A 1007 -42.40 -2.56 -16.61
N ILE A 1008 -42.99 -2.67 -17.80
CA ILE A 1008 -42.91 -1.67 -18.87
C ILE A 1008 -44.27 -0.98 -18.97
N TYR A 1009 -44.44 0.12 -18.23
CA TYR A 1009 -45.67 0.93 -18.27
C TYR A 1009 -45.60 2.03 -19.35
N LYS A 1010 -46.78 2.46 -19.84
CA LYS A 1010 -46.95 3.58 -20.78
C LYS A 1010 -46.02 4.75 -20.42
N PRO A 1011 -45.23 5.29 -21.37
CA PRO A 1011 -44.31 6.38 -21.06
C PRO A 1011 -45.10 7.65 -20.77
N ALA A 1012 -45.23 8.03 -19.50
CA ALA A 1012 -45.55 9.39 -19.12
C ALA A 1012 -44.31 10.23 -19.42
N TYR A 1013 -44.29 10.85 -20.61
CA TYR A 1013 -43.26 11.79 -21.06
C TYR A 1013 -41.82 11.29 -20.81
N ASN A 1014 -41.43 10.27 -21.58
CA ASN A 1014 -40.11 9.68 -21.49
C ASN A 1014 -39.27 10.11 -22.70
N ASP A 1015 -38.29 10.99 -22.47
CA ASP A 1015 -37.23 11.29 -23.45
C ASP A 1015 -36.29 10.09 -23.68
N ALA A 1016 -36.50 8.93 -23.01
CA ALA A 1016 -35.70 7.70 -23.16
C ALA A 1016 -35.64 7.13 -24.56
N LEU A 1017 -36.58 7.51 -25.42
CA LEU A 1017 -36.71 6.94 -26.75
C LEU A 1017 -36.70 8.01 -27.85
N ASP A 1018 -36.56 9.30 -27.52
CA ASP A 1018 -36.35 10.35 -28.51
C ASP A 1018 -34.85 10.57 -28.74
N LYS A 1019 -34.16 9.54 -29.25
CA LYS A 1019 -32.92 9.76 -29.99
C LYS A 1019 -33.35 10.38 -31.31
N THR A 1020 -32.86 11.58 -31.61
CA THR A 1020 -33.31 12.49 -32.68
C THR A 1020 -33.12 11.95 -34.12
N ASN A 1021 -32.91 10.65 -34.32
CA ASN A 1021 -32.80 9.96 -35.60
C ASN A 1021 -33.30 8.50 -35.52
N GLY A 1022 -34.60 8.30 -35.22
CA GLY A 1022 -35.42 7.16 -35.69
C GLY A 1022 -34.80 5.76 -35.78
N GLN A 1023 -34.62 5.08 -34.64
CA GLN A 1023 -34.86 3.65 -34.36
C GLN A 1023 -34.06 3.27 -33.10
N THR A 1024 -34.72 3.13 -31.97
CA THR A 1024 -34.12 2.58 -30.75
C THR A 1024 -34.86 1.29 -30.41
N ALA A 1025 -34.15 0.17 -30.51
CA ALA A 1025 -34.60 -1.15 -30.08
C ALA A 1025 -34.10 -1.39 -28.65
N MET A 1026 -34.92 -1.99 -27.80
CA MET A 1026 -34.48 -2.56 -26.53
C MET A 1026 -34.58 -4.08 -26.63
N TYR A 1027 -33.49 -4.78 -26.36
CA TYR A 1027 -33.39 -6.23 -26.36
C TYR A 1027 -33.44 -6.74 -24.92
N ILE A 1028 -34.48 -7.50 -24.60
CA ILE A 1028 -34.66 -8.10 -23.28
C ILE A 1028 -34.40 -9.59 -23.40
N GLN A 1029 -33.35 -10.05 -22.73
CA GLN A 1029 -32.93 -11.45 -22.64
C GLN A 1029 -33.29 -12.03 -21.28
N GLY A 1030 -33.35 -13.36 -21.20
CA GLY A 1030 -33.65 -14.05 -19.95
C GLY A 1030 -34.28 -15.43 -20.16
N ASN A 1031 -34.53 -16.13 -19.06
CA ASN A 1031 -35.05 -17.51 -19.09
C ASN A 1031 -36.55 -17.60 -18.74
N SER A 1032 -37.08 -18.83 -18.69
CA SER A 1032 -38.50 -19.17 -18.46
C SER A 1032 -39.07 -18.83 -17.09
N THR A 1033 -38.24 -18.39 -16.15
CA THR A 1033 -38.66 -17.88 -14.85
C THR A 1033 -38.65 -16.35 -14.78
N SER A 1034 -38.11 -15.69 -15.80
CA SER A 1034 -38.10 -14.23 -15.93
C SER A 1034 -39.45 -13.74 -16.47
N THR A 1035 -39.90 -12.57 -16.02
CA THR A 1035 -41.20 -12.00 -16.39
C THR A 1035 -41.04 -10.60 -16.97
N VAL A 1036 -41.64 -10.35 -18.14
CA VAL A 1036 -41.87 -9.00 -18.67
C VAL A 1036 -43.35 -8.69 -18.55
N ASP A 1037 -43.70 -7.66 -17.77
CA ASP A 1037 -45.07 -7.18 -17.60
C ASP A 1037 -45.28 -5.97 -18.52
N LEU A 1038 -46.09 -6.14 -19.56
CA LEU A 1038 -46.43 -5.09 -20.54
C LEU A 1038 -47.73 -4.37 -20.08
N GLY A 1039 -47.73 -3.84 -18.86
CA GLY A 1039 -48.92 -3.30 -18.22
C GLY A 1039 -49.51 -2.02 -18.84
N ASP A 1040 -50.82 -1.81 -18.61
CA ASP A 1040 -51.50 -0.54 -18.82
C ASP A 1040 -51.27 0.40 -17.62
N SER A 1041 -50.89 1.65 -17.87
CA SER A 1041 -50.74 2.66 -16.80
C SER A 1041 -52.08 2.91 -16.07
N ILE A 1042 -52.17 2.51 -14.80
CA ILE A 1042 -53.20 3.01 -13.88
C ILE A 1042 -52.65 4.30 -13.22
N GLY A 1043 -52.68 5.40 -13.96
CA GLY A 1043 -52.22 6.72 -13.49
C GLY A 1043 -52.98 7.85 -14.18
N GLN A 1044 -53.72 8.63 -13.40
CA GLN A 1044 -54.70 9.63 -13.83
C GLN A 1044 -54.15 10.69 -14.80
N TYR A 1045 -54.46 10.56 -16.10
CA TYR A 1045 -54.58 11.72 -16.98
C TYR A 1045 -55.77 11.51 -17.93
N ASP A 1046 -56.68 12.48 -17.91
CA ASP A 1046 -57.89 12.57 -18.71
C ASP A 1046 -57.54 12.74 -20.20
N SER A 1047 -57.39 11.64 -20.94
CA SER A 1047 -57.71 11.57 -22.38
C SER A 1047 -57.67 10.13 -22.89
N ALA A 1048 -58.69 9.77 -23.67
CA ALA A 1048 -59.09 8.42 -24.06
C ALA A 1048 -58.18 7.67 -25.05
N ALA A 1049 -56.87 7.59 -24.79
CA ALA A 1049 -55.95 6.76 -25.57
C ALA A 1049 -55.32 5.67 -24.68
N VAL A 1050 -55.98 4.50 -24.62
CA VAL A 1050 -55.34 3.25 -24.18
C VAL A 1050 -54.28 2.92 -25.23
N ALA A 1051 -53.04 2.76 -24.79
CA ALA A 1051 -51.96 2.40 -25.71
C ALA A 1051 -52.04 0.89 -25.94
N THR A 1052 -52.28 0.47 -27.19
CA THR A 1052 -52.33 -0.96 -27.51
C THR A 1052 -50.94 -1.45 -27.91
N TRP A 1053 -50.43 -2.43 -27.18
CA TRP A 1053 -49.29 -3.23 -27.61
C TRP A 1053 -49.68 -4.15 -28.76
N SER A 1054 -48.85 -4.23 -29.79
CA SER A 1054 -49.00 -5.14 -30.92
C SER A 1054 -47.76 -6.01 -31.05
N LYS A 1055 -47.95 -7.34 -31.02
CA LYS A 1055 -46.89 -8.30 -31.32
C LYS A 1055 -46.63 -8.33 -32.83
N GLY A 1056 -45.37 -8.16 -33.23
CA GLY A 1056 -44.89 -8.27 -34.60
C GLY A 1056 -44.32 -9.65 -34.93
N ALA A 1057 -43.58 -9.73 -36.04
CA ALA A 1057 -42.89 -10.96 -36.43
C ALA A 1057 -41.67 -11.21 -35.54
N ALA A 1058 -41.38 -12.48 -35.24
CA ALA A 1058 -40.15 -12.83 -34.55
C ALA A 1058 -38.94 -12.51 -35.44
N VAL A 1059 -37.86 -12.03 -34.82
CA VAL A 1059 -36.61 -11.65 -35.50
C VAL A 1059 -35.45 -12.33 -34.78
N THR A 1060 -34.46 -12.80 -35.53
CA THR A 1060 -33.20 -13.28 -34.98
C THR A 1060 -32.17 -12.18 -35.06
N VAL A 1061 -31.59 -11.80 -33.91
CA VAL A 1061 -30.51 -10.82 -33.80
C VAL A 1061 -29.41 -11.48 -32.97
N ASP A 1062 -28.18 -11.48 -33.49
CA ASP A 1062 -26.99 -12.05 -32.83
C ASP A 1062 -27.15 -13.47 -32.26
N GLY A 1063 -27.89 -14.33 -32.98
CA GLY A 1063 -28.10 -15.72 -32.60
C GLY A 1063 -29.25 -15.96 -31.63
N HIS A 1064 -29.83 -14.91 -31.05
CA HIS A 1064 -31.00 -14.98 -30.18
C HIS A 1064 -32.29 -14.72 -31.00
N THR A 1065 -33.37 -15.43 -30.67
CA THR A 1065 -34.67 -15.26 -31.34
C THR A 1065 -35.61 -14.47 -30.44
N TYR A 1066 -36.06 -13.31 -30.92
CA TYR A 1066 -36.89 -12.39 -30.17
C TYR A 1066 -38.30 -12.28 -30.74
N ASP A 1067 -39.30 -12.26 -29.88
CA ASP A 1067 -40.63 -11.74 -30.19
C ASP A 1067 -40.60 -10.21 -30.21
N THR A 1068 -41.10 -9.60 -31.30
CA THR A 1068 -41.18 -8.13 -31.40
C THR A 1068 -42.49 -7.62 -30.83
N TRP A 1069 -42.41 -6.54 -30.05
CA TRP A 1069 -43.57 -5.84 -29.51
C TRP A 1069 -43.43 -4.36 -29.76
N SER A 1070 -44.50 -3.74 -30.27
CA SER A 1070 -44.57 -2.31 -30.52
C SER A 1070 -45.75 -1.70 -29.81
N ILE A 1071 -45.59 -0.49 -29.28
CA ILE A 1071 -46.68 0.28 -28.67
C ILE A 1071 -47.09 1.42 -29.61
N GLY A 1072 -48.35 1.41 -30.04
CA GLY A 1072 -48.90 2.43 -30.93
C GLY A 1072 -49.65 3.52 -30.17
N GLY A 1073 -49.12 4.75 -30.13
CA GLY A 1073 -49.87 5.95 -29.75
C GLY A 1073 -49.16 6.92 -28.78
N GLY A 1074 -48.60 8.00 -29.32
CA GLY A 1074 -48.11 9.18 -28.59
C GLY A 1074 -47.74 10.32 -29.55
N LEU A 1075 -48.05 11.57 -29.18
CA LEU A 1075 -48.19 12.79 -29.99
C LEU A 1075 -47.02 13.25 -30.92
N TYR A 1076 -45.92 12.50 -31.07
CA TYR A 1076 -44.74 12.91 -31.85
C TYR A 1076 -44.21 11.90 -32.90
N GLY A 1077 -44.96 10.83 -33.22
CA GLY A 1077 -44.79 10.13 -34.51
C GLY A 1077 -43.70 9.04 -34.63
N GLY A 1078 -43.14 8.55 -33.53
CA GLY A 1078 -42.24 7.37 -33.53
C GLY A 1078 -42.94 6.07 -33.07
N THR A 1079 -42.62 4.95 -33.72
CA THR A 1079 -42.96 3.60 -33.22
C THR A 1079 -41.81 3.08 -32.36
N GLN A 1080 -42.08 2.77 -31.09
CA GLN A 1080 -41.12 2.12 -30.19
C GLN A 1080 -41.17 0.61 -30.47
N THR A 1081 -40.04 -0.07 -30.57
CA THR A 1081 -40.00 -1.53 -30.71
C THR A 1081 -39.13 -2.16 -29.61
N ILE A 1082 -39.69 -3.14 -28.92
CA ILE A 1082 -39.02 -3.95 -27.90
C ILE A 1082 -38.91 -5.38 -28.43
N TYR A 1083 -37.75 -5.98 -28.26
CA TYR A 1083 -37.43 -7.34 -28.65
C TYR A 1083 -37.31 -8.16 -27.37
N ILE A 1084 -38.18 -9.13 -27.16
CA ILE A 1084 -38.20 -9.97 -25.96
C ILE A 1084 -37.81 -11.39 -26.35
N GLU A 1085 -36.77 -11.95 -25.75
CA GLU A 1085 -36.24 -13.26 -26.11
C GLU A 1085 -37.28 -14.37 -25.90
N GLN A 1086 -37.36 -15.30 -26.85
CA GLN A 1086 -38.26 -16.45 -26.74
C GLN A 1086 -37.89 -17.31 -25.54
N GLY A 1087 -38.86 -17.51 -24.66
CA GLY A 1087 -38.68 -18.28 -23.42
C GLY A 1087 -39.08 -17.51 -22.18
N ILE A 1088 -39.04 -16.18 -22.21
CA ILE A 1088 -39.46 -15.30 -21.12
C ILE A 1088 -40.99 -15.31 -20.96
N GLN A 1089 -41.51 -15.25 -19.72
CA GLN A 1089 -42.94 -15.09 -19.47
C GLN A 1089 -43.37 -13.65 -19.73
N ILE A 1090 -44.35 -13.45 -20.61
CA ILE A 1090 -44.91 -12.13 -20.91
C ILE A 1090 -46.30 -12.06 -20.27
N VAL A 1091 -46.51 -11.07 -19.39
CA VAL A 1091 -47.78 -10.83 -18.66
C VAL A 1091 -48.53 -9.66 -19.25
#